data_AF-A0A971LUD7-F1
#
_entry.id   AF-A0A971LUD7-F1
#
_cell.length_a   1.000
_cell.length_b   1.000
_cell.length_c   1.000
_cell.angle_alpha   90.00
_cell.angle_beta   90.00
_cell.angle_gamma   90.00
#
_symmetry.space_group_name_H-M   'P 1'
#
loop_
_entity.id
_entity.type
_entity.pdbx_description
1 polymer ?
#
loop_
_entity_poly.entity_id
_entity_poly.type
_entity_poly.pdbx_seq_one_letter_code
_entity_poly.pdbx_strand_id
1 'polypeptide(L)'
;MNRLKKLMSVVLVLGLLLSISASTFASSQPKPSLLLDEAEVSLDHAIYIDENGKVMCPLREISEKLGYQVLWDNRDWSITLSKESQTIKLKIGDAKVYGNGDVINLNTPPILKESKTFVPVEFFSQALDLIVGWNGKHQILKINIPKENKEAYFTLSNDKEKQEELDEYMKTLVKRHNFHGSLLVAKDGEILLNKGYGLADFEQNTKIIPQTKFAVGSVTKQFTAMAIMQLKEKGLLNIQDKLSKFFPDFPNGDLITIHNLLTHTSGLENYTNLNEFFLIDMDNRDPMLVIDLVKDMPLKFNPGEKFEYSNTNYVLLGMIVEKLTGMSFDEYLQVNILEPLNMVNTGTYLAENKQVYHATPYVGFLEVYPIDDEIVLTQAYGAGNMYSTVEDLYRWERALKTEKLVTKETLDEIFTEYIPIEEGASYGYGWMIQYTDIGKLIYHGGNTLGFTAHIARFIEEDLVIIILTNKVGYDTATLTNTLASIVLDKDYEMPEILEEIEIEDPSIYDSYVGKYEFTDGAYINITKIEDRLYAQITGQAAFQLLPLSHNRFFSKEVDVRIEFIENEEGIVTELVFKQAGITLACKKVEEVKEVEVDPEIYDAYVGEYELAPNVIITITKEENRLYAQITGQDKYEIFPKSETEYFYKVVDAQITFEKDDEGNVTGLIFHQYGLDMPAPKIK
;
A
#
# COMPACT_ATOMS: atom_id res chain seq x y z
N MET A 1 -14.00 -7.59 12.24
CA MET A 1 -14.87 -7.85 11.07
C MET A 1 -15.36 -6.58 10.35
N ASN A 2 -15.63 -5.46 11.05
CA ASN A 2 -15.95 -4.16 10.40
C ASN A 2 -14.73 -3.34 9.89
N ARG A 3 -13.50 -3.70 10.29
CA ARG A 3 -12.26 -3.01 9.85
C ARG A 3 -11.70 -3.49 8.51
N LEU A 4 -11.87 -4.78 8.19
CA LEU A 4 -11.54 -5.37 6.89
C LEU A 4 -12.32 -4.70 5.74
N LYS A 5 -13.55 -4.24 6.02
CA LYS A 5 -14.44 -3.53 5.09
C LYS A 5 -13.94 -2.12 4.69
N LYS A 6 -13.07 -1.47 5.49
CA LYS A 6 -12.55 -0.11 5.21
C LYS A 6 -11.14 -0.09 4.58
N LEU A 7 -10.29 -1.05 4.94
CA LEU A 7 -8.92 -1.10 4.41
C LEU A 7 -8.91 -1.44 2.90
N MET A 8 -9.76 -2.38 2.48
CA MET A 8 -9.89 -2.77 1.07
C MET A 8 -10.61 -1.73 0.20
N SER A 9 -11.50 -0.92 0.77
CA SER A 9 -12.28 0.05 -0.01
C SER A 9 -11.53 1.36 -0.24
N VAL A 10 -10.69 1.82 0.69
CA VAL A 10 -9.98 3.11 0.54
C VAL A 10 -8.73 2.98 -0.35
N VAL A 11 -7.96 1.89 -0.24
CA VAL A 11 -6.72 1.71 -1.02
C VAL A 11 -7.00 1.40 -2.49
N LEU A 12 -8.09 0.67 -2.81
CA LEU A 12 -8.47 0.36 -4.19
C LEU A 12 -9.26 1.48 -4.88
N VAL A 13 -10.13 2.21 -4.16
CA VAL A 13 -10.92 3.30 -4.76
C VAL A 13 -10.05 4.54 -5.06
N LEU A 14 -9.01 4.81 -4.25
CA LEU A 14 -8.05 5.89 -4.56
C LEU A 14 -7.09 5.54 -5.70
N GLY A 15 -6.65 4.27 -5.80
CA GLY A 15 -5.78 3.82 -6.90
C GLY A 15 -6.45 3.90 -8.29
N LEU A 16 -7.77 3.72 -8.36
CA LEU A 16 -8.52 3.78 -9.61
C LEU A 16 -9.06 5.19 -9.94
N LEU A 17 -9.43 6.01 -8.95
CA LEU A 17 -9.90 7.38 -9.19
C LEU A 17 -8.77 8.36 -9.55
N LEU A 18 -7.53 8.07 -9.15
CA LEU A 18 -6.36 8.90 -9.46
C LEU A 18 -5.66 8.49 -10.77
N SER A 19 -6.19 7.53 -11.51
CA SER A 19 -5.69 7.11 -12.83
C SER A 19 -6.06 8.08 -13.98
N ILE A 20 -6.47 9.32 -13.67
CA ILE A 20 -6.57 10.36 -14.69
C ILE A 20 -5.14 10.80 -15.01
N SER A 21 -4.63 10.26 -16.13
CA SER A 21 -3.43 10.73 -16.80
C SER A 21 -3.33 12.25 -16.69
N ALA A 22 -2.35 12.73 -15.93
CA ALA A 22 -1.96 14.13 -15.90
C ALA A 22 -1.37 14.49 -17.26
N SER A 23 -2.24 14.72 -18.25
CA SER A 23 -1.90 15.45 -19.45
C SER A 23 -1.74 16.90 -19.04
N THR A 24 -0.57 17.23 -18.51
CA THR A 24 -0.23 18.59 -18.14
C THR A 24 0.03 19.41 -19.40
N PHE A 25 -0.67 20.53 -19.46
CA PHE A 25 -0.36 21.66 -20.33
C PHE A 25 1.14 22.01 -20.22
N ALA A 26 1.77 22.28 -21.37
CA ALA A 26 3.15 22.70 -21.47
C ALA A 26 3.39 24.04 -20.76
N SER A 27 3.67 24.02 -19.46
CA SER A 27 4.51 25.03 -18.83
C SER A 27 5.97 24.68 -19.15
N SER A 28 6.83 25.69 -19.30
CA SER A 28 8.26 25.46 -19.50
C SER A 28 8.83 24.78 -18.25
N GLN A 29 8.97 23.46 -18.28
CA GLN A 29 9.58 22.69 -17.22
C GLN A 29 10.98 23.25 -16.91
N PRO A 30 11.37 23.39 -15.63
CA PRO A 30 12.69 23.85 -15.26
C PRO A 30 13.76 22.94 -15.86
N LYS A 31 14.95 23.49 -16.14
CA LYS A 31 16.07 22.66 -16.60
C LYS A 31 16.45 21.66 -15.51
N PRO A 32 16.75 20.39 -15.87
CA PRO A 32 17.14 19.42 -14.86
C PRO A 32 18.42 19.83 -14.12
N SER A 33 18.42 19.64 -12.80
CA SER A 33 19.59 19.83 -11.92
C SER A 33 20.15 18.49 -11.45
N LEU A 34 21.41 18.50 -11.02
CA LEU A 34 22.12 17.33 -10.50
C LEU A 34 22.58 17.58 -9.06
N LEU A 35 22.27 16.63 -8.18
CA LEU A 35 22.84 16.53 -6.86
C LEU A 35 23.76 15.30 -6.82
N LEU A 36 25.04 15.49 -6.50
CA LEU A 36 26.01 14.43 -6.24
C LEU A 36 26.29 14.37 -4.75
N ASP A 37 26.01 13.24 -4.09
CA ASP A 37 26.12 13.07 -2.64
C ASP A 37 25.44 14.22 -1.86
N GLU A 38 24.22 14.54 -2.27
CA GLU A 38 23.37 15.64 -1.74
C GLU A 38 23.90 17.07 -2.03
N ALA A 39 25.04 17.24 -2.70
CA ALA A 39 25.56 18.55 -3.08
C ALA A 39 25.16 18.93 -4.51
N GLU A 40 24.71 20.17 -4.73
CA GLU A 40 24.39 20.65 -6.07
C GLU A 40 25.64 20.82 -6.93
N VAL A 41 25.56 20.30 -8.16
CA VAL A 41 26.69 20.33 -9.09
C VAL A 41 26.27 20.87 -10.45
N SER A 42 27.00 21.89 -10.91
CA SER A 42 26.84 22.42 -12.27
C SER A 42 27.47 21.49 -13.32
N LEU A 43 26.75 21.35 -14.43
CA LEU A 43 27.18 20.67 -15.65
C LEU A 43 27.29 21.68 -16.79
N ASP A 44 28.29 21.51 -17.64
CA ASP A 44 28.45 22.29 -18.87
C ASP A 44 27.40 21.87 -19.91
N HIS A 45 27.06 20.56 -19.94
CA HIS A 45 26.03 20.02 -20.82
C HIS A 45 24.78 19.61 -20.02
N ALA A 46 23.62 20.01 -20.50
CA ALA A 46 22.36 19.75 -19.83
C ALA A 46 22.00 18.26 -19.86
N ILE A 47 21.57 17.74 -18.71
CA ILE A 47 20.74 16.53 -18.65
C ILE A 47 19.48 16.80 -19.47
N TYR A 48 19.03 15.82 -20.24
CA TYR A 48 17.80 15.94 -21.02
C TYR A 48 17.01 14.63 -20.98
N ILE A 49 15.72 14.72 -21.31
CA ILE A 49 14.83 13.57 -21.44
C ILE A 49 14.70 13.26 -22.94
N ASP A 50 14.96 12.01 -23.34
CA ASP A 50 14.83 11.61 -24.74
C ASP A 50 13.38 11.39 -25.18
N GLU A 51 13.17 11.01 -26.44
CA GLU A 51 11.84 10.79 -27.01
C GLU A 51 11.07 9.61 -26.38
N ASN A 52 11.75 8.75 -25.63
CA ASN A 52 11.19 7.60 -24.93
C ASN A 52 11.08 7.84 -23.41
N GLY A 53 11.25 9.08 -22.95
CA GLY A 53 11.16 9.42 -21.52
C GLY A 53 12.42 9.12 -20.70
N LYS A 54 13.53 8.70 -21.32
CA LYS A 54 14.76 8.33 -20.60
C LYS A 54 15.58 9.56 -20.24
N VAL A 55 16.00 9.64 -18.99
CA VAL A 55 16.89 10.70 -18.51
C VAL A 55 18.30 10.40 -18.98
N MET A 56 18.83 11.25 -19.84
CA MET A 56 20.13 11.13 -20.49
C MET A 56 21.11 12.14 -19.92
N CYS A 57 22.28 11.64 -19.53
CA CYS A 57 23.27 12.35 -18.74
C CYS A 57 24.64 12.43 -19.44
N PRO A 58 25.37 13.55 -19.34
CA PRO A 58 26.70 13.67 -19.93
C PRO A 58 27.70 12.78 -19.18
N LEU A 59 28.08 11.66 -19.82
CA LEU A 59 28.88 10.60 -19.21
C LEU A 59 30.19 11.15 -18.59
N ARG A 60 30.97 11.87 -19.40
CA ARG A 60 32.31 12.33 -19.01
C ARG A 60 32.27 13.21 -17.76
N GLU A 61 31.41 14.22 -17.75
CA GLU A 61 31.37 15.22 -16.68
C GLU A 61 30.97 14.60 -15.34
N ILE A 62 29.90 13.80 -15.34
CA ILE A 62 29.43 13.15 -14.12
C ILE A 62 30.48 12.12 -13.64
N SER A 63 31.02 11.30 -14.54
CA SER A 63 32.04 10.30 -14.17
C SER A 63 33.32 10.95 -13.63
N GLU A 64 33.81 12.05 -14.22
CA GLU A 64 34.99 12.77 -13.73
C GLU A 64 34.73 13.41 -12.35
N LYS A 65 33.53 13.96 -12.11
CA LYS A 65 33.11 14.48 -10.79
C LYS A 65 33.00 13.36 -9.74
N LEU A 66 32.64 12.15 -10.15
CA LEU A 66 32.67 10.94 -9.31
C LEU A 66 34.09 10.35 -9.14
N GLY A 67 35.12 10.96 -9.76
CA GLY A 67 36.52 10.56 -9.63
C GLY A 67 37.00 9.50 -10.62
N TYR A 68 36.23 9.19 -11.66
CA TYR A 68 36.67 8.29 -12.73
C TYR A 68 37.53 9.02 -13.76
N GLN A 69 38.56 8.36 -14.25
CA GLN A 69 39.22 8.76 -15.50
C GLN A 69 38.42 8.21 -16.68
N VAL A 70 38.18 9.04 -17.69
CA VAL A 70 37.37 8.69 -18.86
C VAL A 70 38.23 8.74 -20.13
N LEU A 71 38.56 7.56 -20.67
CA LEU A 71 39.35 7.40 -21.89
C LEU A 71 38.43 7.05 -23.06
N TRP A 72 38.64 7.74 -24.19
CA TRP A 72 37.86 7.54 -25.42
C TRP A 72 38.76 6.98 -26.52
N ASP A 73 38.29 5.95 -27.24
CA ASP A 73 38.97 5.41 -28.42
C ASP A 73 38.20 5.77 -29.70
N ASN A 74 38.77 6.70 -30.47
CA ASN A 74 38.14 7.21 -31.69
C ASN A 74 38.02 6.14 -32.79
N ARG A 75 38.77 5.03 -32.69
CA ARG A 75 38.83 4.00 -33.75
C ARG A 75 37.60 3.13 -33.78
N ASP A 76 37.02 2.83 -32.61
CA ASP A 76 35.88 1.93 -32.46
C ASP A 76 34.75 2.50 -31.58
N TRP A 77 34.89 3.76 -31.16
CA TRP A 77 33.96 4.49 -30.30
C TRP A 77 33.75 3.84 -28.92
N SER A 78 34.73 3.07 -28.47
CA SER A 78 34.75 2.54 -27.11
C SER A 78 35.18 3.61 -26.10
N ILE A 79 34.67 3.46 -24.89
CA ILE A 79 34.92 4.32 -23.76
C ILE A 79 35.33 3.43 -22.61
N THR A 80 36.39 3.81 -21.90
CA THR A 80 36.83 3.13 -20.68
C THR A 80 36.78 4.12 -19.51
N LEU A 81 36.06 3.76 -18.47
CA LEU A 81 36.07 4.44 -17.18
C LEU A 81 36.94 3.63 -16.22
N SER A 82 37.81 4.31 -15.49
CA SER A 82 38.63 3.67 -14.46
C SER A 82 38.70 4.50 -13.19
N LYS A 83 38.47 3.85 -12.04
CA LYS A 83 38.63 4.42 -10.69
C LYS A 83 39.14 3.31 -9.78
N GLU A 84 40.31 3.51 -9.19
CA GLU A 84 40.98 2.51 -8.34
C GLU A 84 41.10 1.15 -9.07
N SER A 85 40.50 0.08 -8.53
CA SER A 85 40.48 -1.26 -9.15
C SER A 85 39.33 -1.45 -10.16
N GLN A 86 38.36 -0.54 -10.21
CA GLN A 86 37.20 -0.66 -11.09
C GLN A 86 37.57 -0.24 -12.52
N THR A 87 37.14 -1.04 -13.50
CA THR A 87 37.25 -0.73 -14.92
C THR A 87 35.95 -1.07 -15.61
N ILE A 88 35.39 -0.10 -16.32
CA ILE A 88 34.11 -0.22 -17.01
C ILE A 88 34.30 0.19 -18.46
N LYS A 89 33.84 -0.65 -19.38
CA LYS A 89 33.94 -0.46 -20.82
C LYS A 89 32.56 -0.45 -21.44
N LEU A 90 32.33 0.53 -22.30
CA LEU A 90 31.09 0.70 -23.04
C LEU A 90 31.41 1.21 -24.43
N LYS A 91 30.44 1.13 -25.33
CA LYS A 91 30.59 1.59 -26.70
C LYS A 91 29.35 2.38 -27.13
N ILE A 92 29.58 3.46 -27.87
CA ILE A 92 28.48 4.28 -28.40
C ILE A 92 27.65 3.44 -29.36
N GLY A 93 26.33 3.42 -29.16
CA GLY A 93 25.37 2.63 -29.92
C GLY A 93 25.22 1.17 -29.49
N ASP A 94 25.97 0.72 -28.47
CA ASP A 94 25.86 -0.63 -27.91
C ASP A 94 25.33 -0.58 -26.48
N ALA A 95 24.23 -1.29 -26.22
CA ALA A 95 23.63 -1.39 -24.90
C ALA A 95 24.49 -2.17 -23.91
N LYS A 96 25.46 -2.97 -24.39
CA LYS A 96 26.34 -3.76 -23.53
C LYS A 96 27.41 -2.91 -22.86
N VAL A 97 27.43 -3.00 -21.54
CA VAL A 97 28.47 -2.43 -20.68
C VAL A 97 29.18 -3.57 -19.97
N TYR A 98 30.50 -3.54 -19.99
CA TYR A 98 31.37 -4.53 -19.39
C TYR A 98 32.04 -3.91 -18.17
N GLY A 99 31.73 -4.37 -16.96
CA GLY A 99 32.24 -3.78 -15.73
C GLY A 99 32.43 -4.82 -14.64
N ASN A 100 33.56 -4.77 -13.93
CA ASN A 100 33.83 -5.58 -12.73
C ASN A 100 33.62 -7.11 -12.87
N GLY A 101 33.68 -7.66 -14.09
CA GLY A 101 33.50 -9.09 -14.37
C GLY A 101 32.12 -9.45 -14.93
N ASP A 102 31.18 -8.51 -14.93
CA ASP A 102 29.80 -8.70 -15.39
C ASP A 102 29.53 -8.00 -16.72
N VAL A 103 28.48 -8.47 -17.41
CA VAL A 103 27.91 -7.84 -18.61
C VAL A 103 26.54 -7.29 -18.26
N ILE A 104 26.39 -5.98 -18.36
CA ILE A 104 25.15 -5.26 -18.10
C ILE A 104 24.56 -4.86 -19.45
N ASN A 105 23.28 -5.18 -19.66
CA ASN A 105 22.55 -4.74 -20.84
C ASN A 105 21.66 -3.56 -20.44
N LEU A 106 22.00 -2.37 -20.92
CA LEU A 106 21.17 -1.18 -20.72
C LEU A 106 19.91 -1.26 -21.59
N ASN A 107 18.80 -0.70 -21.11
CA ASN A 107 17.59 -0.54 -21.94
C ASN A 107 17.80 0.52 -23.03
N THR A 108 18.70 1.47 -22.82
CA THR A 108 19.02 2.54 -23.77
C THR A 108 20.53 2.61 -23.99
N PRO A 109 21.01 2.50 -25.24
CA PRO A 109 22.44 2.52 -25.50
C PRO A 109 23.04 3.92 -25.26
N PRO A 110 24.34 4.01 -24.94
CA PRO A 110 25.07 5.27 -24.96
C PRO A 110 24.99 5.92 -26.34
N ILE A 111 24.77 7.24 -26.41
CA ILE A 111 24.67 7.96 -27.68
C ILE A 111 25.67 9.10 -27.77
N LEU A 112 25.93 9.57 -28.99
CA LEU A 112 26.67 10.78 -29.26
C LEU A 112 25.69 11.90 -29.62
N LYS A 113 25.66 12.98 -28.82
CA LYS A 113 24.85 14.18 -29.07
C LYS A 113 25.73 15.41 -28.86
N GLU A 114 25.74 16.32 -29.84
CA GLU A 114 26.55 17.56 -29.78
C GLU A 114 28.04 17.30 -29.47
N SER A 115 28.61 16.24 -30.06
CA SER A 115 30.00 15.80 -29.82
C SER A 115 30.30 15.38 -28.38
N LYS A 116 29.28 15.06 -27.58
CA LYS A 116 29.40 14.52 -26.23
C LYS A 116 28.69 13.18 -26.11
N THR A 117 29.25 12.31 -25.29
CA THR A 117 28.62 11.03 -24.97
C THR A 117 27.58 11.23 -23.89
N PHE A 118 26.36 10.78 -24.15
CA PHE A 118 25.30 10.67 -23.17
C PHE A 118 25.00 9.21 -22.87
N VAL A 119 24.69 8.92 -21.61
CA VAL A 119 24.23 7.61 -21.13
C VAL A 119 22.92 7.78 -20.37
N PRO A 120 22.05 6.77 -20.34
CA PRO A 120 20.87 6.80 -19.47
C PRO A 120 21.30 6.80 -17.99
N VAL A 121 20.46 7.35 -17.11
CA VAL A 121 20.68 7.28 -15.65
C VAL A 121 20.84 5.84 -15.12
N GLU A 122 20.21 4.88 -15.80
CA GLU A 122 20.40 3.43 -15.62
C GLU A 122 21.87 3.03 -15.58
N PHE A 123 22.74 3.65 -16.39
CA PHE A 123 24.17 3.35 -16.40
C PHE A 123 24.82 3.56 -15.03
N PHE A 124 24.53 4.69 -14.38
CA PHE A 124 25.09 5.01 -13.07
C PHE A 124 24.57 4.04 -12.00
N SER A 125 23.30 3.64 -12.11
CA SER A 125 22.69 2.71 -11.16
C SER A 125 23.20 1.27 -11.33
N GLN A 126 23.16 0.75 -12.56
CA GLN A 126 23.47 -0.63 -12.86
C GLN A 126 24.98 -0.88 -12.93
N ALA A 127 25.72 -0.06 -13.67
CA ALA A 127 27.14 -0.29 -13.97
C ALA A 127 28.11 0.30 -12.96
N LEU A 128 27.74 1.39 -12.28
CA LEU A 128 28.58 1.99 -11.24
C LEU A 128 28.12 1.63 -9.82
N ASP A 129 27.07 0.82 -9.67
CA ASP A 129 26.47 0.46 -8.38
C ASP A 129 26.04 1.67 -7.53
N LEU A 130 25.68 2.79 -8.16
CA LEU A 130 25.31 4.03 -7.46
C LEU A 130 23.82 4.06 -7.12
N ILE A 131 23.49 4.82 -6.07
CA ILE A 131 22.10 5.11 -5.71
C ILE A 131 21.63 6.24 -6.62
N VAL A 132 20.59 6.00 -7.40
CA VAL A 132 20.08 6.96 -8.39
C VAL A 132 18.60 7.19 -8.16
N GLY A 133 18.21 8.46 -8.04
CA GLY A 133 16.81 8.88 -7.93
C GLY A 133 16.49 10.02 -8.89
N TRP A 134 15.37 9.91 -9.59
CA TRP A 134 14.88 10.94 -10.51
C TRP A 134 13.55 11.50 -10.01
N ASN A 135 13.43 12.83 -9.93
CA ASN A 135 12.16 13.51 -9.65
C ASN A 135 11.74 14.28 -10.90
N GLY A 136 10.83 13.71 -11.70
CA GLY A 136 10.33 14.33 -12.92
C GLY A 136 9.52 15.61 -12.70
N LYS A 137 8.87 15.77 -11.54
CA LYS A 137 8.08 16.98 -11.20
C LYS A 137 8.98 18.18 -10.94
N HIS A 138 10.07 17.97 -10.21
CA HIS A 138 11.04 19.03 -9.86
C HIS A 138 12.26 19.07 -10.79
N GLN A 139 12.38 18.11 -11.71
CA GLN A 139 13.52 17.93 -12.62
C GLN A 139 14.85 17.81 -11.86
N ILE A 140 14.89 17.02 -10.79
CA ILE A 140 16.10 16.82 -9.98
C ILE A 140 16.59 15.38 -10.16
N LEU A 141 17.87 15.24 -10.51
CA LEU A 141 18.57 13.96 -10.53
C LEU A 141 19.50 13.88 -9.31
N LYS A 142 19.36 12.83 -8.51
CA LYS A 142 20.28 12.49 -7.42
C LYS A 142 21.12 11.28 -7.80
N ILE A 143 22.44 11.40 -7.63
CA ILE A 143 23.37 10.27 -7.73
C ILE A 143 24.25 10.28 -6.48
N ASN A 144 24.11 9.25 -5.65
CA ASN A 144 24.84 9.12 -4.40
C ASN A 144 25.72 7.87 -4.41
N ILE A 145 26.91 7.99 -3.82
CA ILE A 145 27.86 6.91 -3.63
C ILE A 145 27.44 6.13 -2.38
N PRO A 146 27.21 4.81 -2.47
CA PRO A 146 26.96 3.99 -1.29
C PRO A 146 28.11 4.10 -0.30
N LYS A 147 27.80 4.29 0.98
CA LYS A 147 28.80 4.45 2.04
C LYS A 147 29.01 3.14 2.78
N GLU A 148 30.24 2.81 3.11
CA GLU A 148 30.51 1.65 3.97
C GLU A 148 30.02 1.91 5.39
N ASN A 149 29.30 0.95 5.97
CA ASN A 149 28.91 0.97 7.38
C ASN A 149 30.10 0.54 8.24
N LYS A 150 30.45 1.35 9.25
CA LYS A 150 31.68 1.16 10.06
C LYS A 150 31.39 0.64 11.47
N GLU A 151 30.13 0.63 11.87
CA GLU A 151 29.72 0.18 13.19
C GLU A 151 29.85 -1.33 13.32
N ALA A 152 30.32 -1.81 14.47
CA ALA A 152 30.67 -3.22 14.68
C ALA A 152 29.50 -4.21 14.48
N TYR A 153 28.26 -3.75 14.67
CA TYR A 153 27.06 -4.59 14.48
C TYR A 153 26.66 -4.74 13.00
N PHE A 154 27.31 -4.05 12.06
CA PHE A 154 27.20 -4.36 10.63
C PHE A 154 28.13 -5.52 10.22
N THR A 155 28.26 -6.51 11.09
CA THR A 155 29.04 -7.73 10.81
C THR A 155 28.15 -8.72 10.06
N LEU A 156 28.60 -9.16 8.88
CA LEU A 156 27.94 -10.21 8.13
C LEU A 156 28.17 -11.56 8.83
N SER A 157 27.11 -12.34 9.00
CA SER A 157 27.19 -13.66 9.60
C SER A 157 28.04 -14.63 8.77
N ASN A 158 28.61 -15.64 9.41
CA ASN A 158 29.35 -16.71 8.75
C ASN A 158 28.43 -17.83 8.21
N ASP A 159 27.14 -17.79 8.50
CA ASP A 159 26.17 -18.78 8.00
C ASP A 159 25.83 -18.53 6.53
N LYS A 160 26.61 -19.14 5.64
CA LYS A 160 26.47 -18.99 4.18
C LYS A 160 25.23 -19.69 3.63
N GLU A 161 24.84 -20.81 4.23
CA GLU A 161 23.65 -21.56 3.81
C GLU A 161 22.40 -20.72 4.04
N LYS A 162 22.26 -20.13 5.23
CA LYS A 162 21.09 -19.30 5.56
C LYS A 162 21.06 -17.98 4.78
N GLN A 163 22.23 -17.41 4.49
CA GLN A 163 22.38 -16.28 3.55
C GLN A 163 21.83 -16.62 2.16
N GLU A 164 22.21 -17.78 1.60
CA GLU A 164 21.81 -18.22 0.27
C GLU A 164 20.32 -18.56 0.22
N GLU A 165 19.78 -19.22 1.25
CA GLU A 165 18.37 -19.58 1.36
C GLU A 165 17.46 -18.33 1.38
N LEU A 166 17.81 -17.32 2.18
CA LEU A 166 17.10 -16.04 2.20
C LEU A 166 17.18 -15.32 0.84
N ASP A 167 18.36 -15.28 0.21
CA ASP A 167 18.54 -14.64 -1.10
C ASP A 167 17.76 -15.37 -2.21
N GLU A 168 17.73 -16.70 -2.19
CA GLU A 168 16.96 -17.50 -3.15
C GLU A 168 15.46 -17.29 -2.99
N TYR A 169 14.96 -17.26 -1.75
CA TYR A 169 13.55 -16.95 -1.48
C TYR A 169 13.18 -15.56 -2.01
N MET A 170 14.00 -14.55 -1.74
CA MET A 170 13.74 -13.18 -2.20
C MET A 170 13.86 -13.03 -3.72
N LYS A 171 14.86 -13.64 -4.36
CA LYS A 171 14.94 -13.71 -5.84
C LYS A 171 13.70 -14.36 -6.43
N THR A 172 13.17 -15.38 -5.76
CA THR A 172 11.94 -16.05 -6.17
C THR A 172 10.74 -15.12 -6.04
N LEU A 173 10.62 -14.33 -4.96
CA LEU A 173 9.57 -13.32 -4.82
C LEU A 173 9.65 -12.22 -5.88
N VAL A 174 10.84 -11.72 -6.20
CA VAL A 174 11.04 -10.76 -7.31
C VAL A 174 10.48 -11.34 -8.60
N LYS A 175 10.83 -12.60 -8.91
CA LYS A 175 10.40 -13.27 -10.13
C LYS A 175 8.90 -13.60 -10.15
N ARG A 176 8.33 -14.03 -9.02
CA ARG A 176 6.98 -14.65 -8.96
C ARG A 176 5.88 -13.72 -8.50
N HIS A 177 6.19 -12.74 -7.65
CA HIS A 177 5.23 -11.80 -7.07
C HIS A 177 5.67 -10.34 -7.21
N ASN A 178 6.63 -10.07 -8.10
CA ASN A 178 7.06 -8.72 -8.47
C ASN A 178 7.45 -7.88 -7.24
N PHE A 179 8.24 -8.43 -6.32
CA PHE A 179 8.76 -7.68 -5.17
C PHE A 179 9.83 -6.69 -5.63
N HIS A 180 9.72 -5.43 -5.18
CA HIS A 180 10.77 -4.41 -5.34
C HIS A 180 10.93 -3.71 -4.00
N GLY A 181 12.12 -3.83 -3.41
CA GLY A 181 12.35 -3.34 -2.07
C GLY A 181 13.75 -3.64 -1.55
N SER A 182 14.07 -3.04 -0.42
CA SER A 182 15.27 -3.32 0.34
C SER A 182 14.91 -4.12 1.58
N LEU A 183 15.78 -5.08 1.93
CA LEU A 183 15.59 -5.99 3.04
C LEU A 183 16.86 -6.07 3.90
N LEU A 184 16.69 -6.02 5.21
CA LEU A 184 17.72 -6.40 6.18
C LEU A 184 17.17 -7.45 7.15
N VAL A 185 17.91 -8.55 7.32
CA VAL A 185 17.65 -9.63 8.28
C VAL A 185 18.90 -9.79 9.13
N ALA A 186 18.75 -9.68 10.45
CA ALA A 186 19.85 -9.87 11.39
C ALA A 186 19.41 -10.69 12.60
N LYS A 187 20.27 -11.60 13.05
CA LYS A 187 20.05 -12.49 14.19
C LYS A 187 21.30 -12.49 15.08
N ASP A 188 21.12 -12.50 16.40
CA ASP A 188 22.21 -12.58 17.38
C ASP A 188 23.30 -11.48 17.19
N GLY A 189 22.88 -10.30 16.71
CA GLY A 189 23.78 -9.18 16.42
C GLY A 189 24.57 -9.27 15.10
N GLU A 190 24.34 -10.29 14.28
CA GLU A 190 24.97 -10.47 12.96
C GLU A 190 23.94 -10.34 11.83
N ILE A 191 24.35 -9.79 10.70
CA ILE A 191 23.52 -9.63 9.51
C ILE A 191 23.54 -10.93 8.70
N LEU A 192 22.37 -11.51 8.45
CA LEU A 192 22.18 -12.65 7.54
C LEU A 192 21.88 -12.18 6.12
N LEU A 193 21.22 -11.04 5.95
CA LEU A 193 20.93 -10.48 4.64
C LEU A 193 20.82 -8.96 4.73
N ASN A 194 21.45 -8.23 3.80
CA ASN A 194 21.30 -6.79 3.65
C ASN A 194 21.37 -6.46 2.16
N LYS A 195 20.22 -6.43 1.49
CA LYS A 195 20.17 -6.42 0.03
C LYS A 195 18.95 -5.69 -0.53
N GLY A 196 19.16 -5.04 -1.67
CA GLY A 196 18.10 -4.50 -2.50
C GLY A 196 17.70 -5.45 -3.61
N TYR A 197 16.40 -5.46 -3.92
CA TYR A 197 15.78 -6.33 -4.91
C TYR A 197 14.88 -5.50 -5.83
N GLY A 198 14.92 -5.79 -7.13
CA GLY A 198 14.07 -5.10 -8.10
C GLY A 198 14.53 -3.68 -8.45
N LEU A 199 13.57 -2.78 -8.70
CA LEU A 199 13.78 -1.49 -9.35
C LEU A 199 13.27 -0.37 -8.46
N ALA A 200 14.09 0.66 -8.28
CA ALA A 200 13.73 1.87 -7.56
C ALA A 200 12.86 2.76 -8.47
N ASP A 201 13.14 2.73 -9.76
CA ASP A 201 12.37 3.39 -10.80
C ASP A 201 12.25 2.49 -12.04
N PHE A 202 11.03 2.13 -12.43
CA PHE A 202 10.75 1.27 -13.58
C PHE A 202 10.95 2.00 -14.90
N GLU A 203 10.59 3.28 -14.97
CA GLU A 203 10.77 4.10 -16.18
C GLU A 203 12.26 4.33 -16.45
N GLN A 204 13.05 4.58 -15.41
CA GLN A 204 14.48 4.86 -15.54
C GLN A 204 15.38 3.63 -15.39
N ASN A 205 14.80 2.45 -15.11
CA ASN A 205 15.46 1.17 -14.88
C ASN A 205 16.58 1.21 -13.83
N THR A 206 16.39 1.99 -12.78
CA THR A 206 17.37 2.09 -11.67
C THR A 206 17.09 1.01 -10.64
N LYS A 207 18.14 0.40 -10.09
CA LYS A 207 18.01 -0.71 -9.14
C LYS A 207 17.86 -0.23 -7.70
N ILE A 208 17.27 -1.09 -6.87
CA ILE A 208 17.26 -0.90 -5.40
C ILE A 208 18.53 -1.49 -4.81
N ILE A 209 19.12 -0.78 -3.84
CA ILE A 209 20.21 -1.25 -3.00
C ILE A 209 19.89 -0.95 -1.51
N PRO A 210 20.64 -1.48 -0.53
CA PRO A 210 20.40 -1.25 0.90
C PRO A 210 20.19 0.20 1.34
N GLN A 211 20.89 1.14 0.70
CA GLN A 211 20.85 2.57 1.00
C GLN A 211 19.89 3.37 0.10
N THR A 212 19.06 2.69 -0.70
CA THR A 212 17.93 3.34 -1.38
C THR A 212 16.99 3.88 -0.31
N LYS A 213 16.64 5.17 -0.41
CA LYS A 213 15.75 5.86 0.54
C LYS A 213 14.30 5.63 0.12
N PHE A 214 13.45 5.27 1.08
CA PHE A 214 12.00 5.07 0.92
C PHE A 214 11.26 5.93 1.95
N ALA A 215 10.06 6.40 1.62
CA ALA A 215 9.16 6.88 2.66
C ALA A 215 8.73 5.70 3.55
N VAL A 216 8.67 5.93 4.86
CA VAL A 216 8.40 4.85 5.84
C VAL A 216 7.02 4.94 6.48
N GLY A 217 6.22 5.96 6.13
CA GLY A 217 4.87 6.14 6.65
C GLY A 217 4.83 6.04 8.17
N SER A 218 3.84 5.31 8.69
CA SER A 218 3.60 5.16 10.13
C SER A 218 4.73 4.57 10.98
N VAL A 219 5.79 4.02 10.39
CA VAL A 219 7.05 3.74 11.09
C VAL A 219 7.61 5.01 11.76
N THR A 220 7.24 6.20 11.28
CA THR A 220 7.49 7.51 11.91
C THR A 220 7.02 7.59 13.37
N LYS A 221 5.92 6.91 13.72
CA LYS A 221 5.29 7.01 15.05
C LYS A 221 6.20 6.58 16.19
N GLN A 222 7.10 5.62 15.95
CA GLN A 222 8.08 5.20 16.97
C GLN A 222 9.08 6.33 17.31
N PHE A 223 9.43 7.17 16.33
CA PHE A 223 10.34 8.30 16.52
C PHE A 223 9.64 9.45 17.25
N THR A 224 8.39 9.74 16.88
CA THR A 224 7.55 10.71 17.58
C THR A 224 7.30 10.30 19.04
N ALA A 225 7.00 9.02 19.28
CA ALA A 225 6.84 8.49 20.64
C ALA A 225 8.14 8.62 21.44
N MET A 226 9.29 8.26 20.86
CA MET A 226 10.60 8.44 21.50
C MET A 226 10.89 9.91 21.84
N ALA A 227 10.57 10.86 20.95
CA ALA A 227 10.73 12.27 21.23
C ALA A 227 9.90 12.71 22.44
N ILE A 228 8.63 12.30 22.53
CA ILE A 228 7.76 12.57 23.68
C ILE A 228 8.32 11.98 24.97
N MET A 229 8.87 10.76 24.91
CA MET A 229 9.45 10.09 26.07
C MET A 229 10.77 10.74 26.52
N GLN A 230 11.61 11.23 25.60
CA GLN A 230 12.77 12.07 25.94
C GLN A 230 12.34 13.36 26.66
N LEU A 231 11.25 14.00 26.22
CA LEU A 231 10.72 15.20 26.87
C LEU A 231 10.14 14.89 28.26
N LYS A 232 9.52 13.72 28.45
CA LYS A 232 9.11 13.21 29.77
C LYS A 232 10.31 13.06 30.71
N GLU A 233 11.39 12.41 30.27
CA GLU A 233 12.60 12.23 31.09
C GLU A 233 13.25 13.56 31.48
N LYS A 234 13.24 14.54 30.57
CA LYS A 234 13.69 15.92 30.82
C LYS A 234 12.75 16.69 31.76
N GLY A 235 11.62 16.11 32.19
CA GLY A 235 10.64 16.73 33.07
C GLY A 235 9.81 17.84 32.41
N LEU A 236 9.80 17.92 31.08
CA LEU A 236 9.09 18.97 30.33
C LEU A 236 7.60 18.68 30.15
N LEU A 237 7.20 17.41 30.26
CA LEU A 237 5.81 16.96 30.25
C LEU A 237 5.60 15.76 31.16
N ASN A 238 4.35 15.50 31.50
CA ASN A 238 3.90 14.22 32.03
C ASN A 238 2.93 13.57 31.03
N ILE A 239 2.99 12.26 30.83
CA ILE A 239 2.08 11.55 29.90
C ILE A 239 0.60 11.68 30.30
N GLN A 240 0.30 12.02 31.55
CA GLN A 240 -1.06 12.28 32.02
C GLN A 240 -1.48 13.75 31.89
N ASP A 241 -0.61 14.63 31.38
CA ASP A 241 -0.99 16.00 31.04
C ASP A 241 -2.14 15.98 30.03
N LYS A 242 -3.09 16.91 30.22
CA LYS A 242 -4.22 17.13 29.31
C LYS A 242 -3.77 17.81 28.03
N LEU A 243 -4.44 17.50 26.92
CA LEU A 243 -4.19 18.14 25.64
C LEU A 243 -4.39 19.66 25.70
N SER A 244 -5.37 20.12 26.48
CA SER A 244 -5.65 21.55 26.73
C SER A 244 -4.48 22.33 27.33
N LYS A 245 -3.53 21.66 28.00
CA LYS A 245 -2.29 22.29 28.49
C LYS A 245 -1.45 22.85 27.34
N PHE A 246 -1.49 22.21 26.16
CA PHE A 246 -0.70 22.58 24.98
C PHE A 246 -1.55 23.29 23.92
N PHE A 247 -2.85 23.00 23.88
CA PHE A 247 -3.83 23.59 22.97
C PHE A 247 -5.10 24.01 23.76
N PRO A 248 -5.08 25.18 24.44
CA PRO A 248 -6.17 25.59 25.34
C PRO A 248 -7.55 25.67 24.69
N ASP A 249 -7.60 26.01 23.40
CA ASP A 249 -8.85 26.16 22.64
C ASP A 249 -9.28 24.86 21.93
N PHE A 250 -8.61 23.73 22.19
CA PHE A 250 -8.93 22.45 21.55
C PHE A 250 -10.20 21.84 22.17
N PRO A 251 -11.28 21.61 21.40
CA PRO A 251 -12.51 21.02 21.91
C PRO A 251 -12.26 19.66 22.56
N ASN A 252 -12.82 19.43 23.74
CA ASN A 252 -12.59 18.22 24.56
C ASN A 252 -11.14 18.00 24.99
N GLY A 253 -10.25 18.99 24.85
CA GLY A 253 -8.82 18.87 25.20
C GLY A 253 -8.56 18.57 26.68
N ASP A 254 -9.48 18.91 27.58
CA ASP A 254 -9.41 18.57 29.01
C ASP A 254 -9.69 17.07 29.30
N LEU A 255 -10.30 16.36 28.35
CA LEU A 255 -10.62 14.94 28.49
C LEU A 255 -9.43 14.07 28.06
N ILE A 256 -8.74 14.47 26.99
CA ILE A 256 -7.68 13.71 26.32
C ILE A 256 -6.32 13.95 27.00
N THR A 257 -5.56 12.89 27.27
CA THR A 257 -4.17 12.98 27.76
C THR A 257 -3.15 12.67 26.66
N ILE A 258 -1.87 13.01 26.89
CA ILE A 258 -0.76 12.58 26.02
C ILE A 258 -0.71 11.04 25.90
N HIS A 259 -0.95 10.32 27.01
CA HIS A 259 -1.06 8.87 27.01
C HIS A 259 -2.16 8.37 26.05
N ASN A 260 -3.31 9.05 25.99
CA ASN A 260 -4.37 8.69 25.04
C ASN A 260 -3.94 8.88 23.58
N LEU A 261 -3.15 9.91 23.29
CA LEU A 261 -2.61 10.12 21.95
C LEU A 261 -1.63 9.00 21.57
N LEU A 262 -0.67 8.70 22.44
CA LEU A 262 0.36 7.67 22.23
C LEU A 262 -0.23 6.26 22.05
N THR A 263 -1.37 5.97 22.67
CA THR A 263 -2.01 4.63 22.66
C THR A 263 -3.16 4.51 21.66
N HIS A 264 -3.46 5.55 20.87
CA HIS A 264 -4.64 5.58 20.01
C HIS A 264 -5.96 5.35 20.75
N THR A 265 -6.09 5.94 21.94
CA THR A 265 -7.30 5.86 22.77
C THR A 265 -7.96 7.23 23.00
N SER A 266 -7.71 8.21 22.14
CA SER A 266 -8.22 9.59 22.28
C SER A 266 -9.69 9.76 21.90
N GLY A 267 -10.24 8.88 21.05
CA GLY A 267 -11.56 9.06 20.45
C GLY A 267 -11.61 10.07 19.29
N LEU A 268 -10.48 10.68 18.90
CA LEU A 268 -10.41 11.63 17.79
C LEU A 268 -10.59 10.92 16.44
N GLU A 269 -11.32 11.57 15.52
CA GLU A 269 -11.41 11.10 14.13
C GLU A 269 -10.03 11.13 13.46
N ASN A 270 -9.81 10.19 12.55
CA ASN A 270 -8.59 10.14 11.75
C ASN A 270 -8.78 10.98 10.49
N TYR A 271 -8.03 12.09 10.34
CA TYR A 271 -8.21 13.01 9.22
C TYR A 271 -8.06 12.33 7.84
N THR A 272 -7.25 11.27 7.73
CA THR A 272 -7.08 10.51 6.47
C THR A 272 -8.32 9.73 6.04
N ASN A 273 -9.36 9.67 6.89
CA ASN A 273 -10.66 9.08 6.54
C ASN A 273 -11.60 10.08 5.85
N LEU A 274 -11.25 11.37 5.82
CA LEU A 274 -12.07 12.45 5.30
C LEU A 274 -11.74 12.72 3.82
N ASN A 275 -12.74 12.97 2.98
CA ASN A 275 -12.50 13.29 1.58
C ASN A 275 -11.83 14.67 1.43
N GLU A 276 -12.13 15.58 2.37
CA GLU A 276 -11.58 16.93 2.48
C GLU A 276 -10.05 16.93 2.61
N PHE A 277 -9.47 15.86 3.17
CA PHE A 277 -8.02 15.69 3.26
C PHE A 277 -7.35 15.71 1.88
N PHE A 278 -7.95 15.06 0.88
CA PHE A 278 -7.42 15.00 -0.48
C PHE A 278 -7.64 16.29 -1.28
N LEU A 279 -8.29 17.29 -0.68
CA LEU A 279 -8.51 18.61 -1.25
C LEU A 279 -7.60 19.69 -0.63
N ILE A 280 -6.76 19.33 0.35
CA ILE A 280 -5.81 20.25 0.97
C ILE A 280 -4.76 20.69 -0.06
N ASP A 281 -4.39 21.97 0.01
CA ASP A 281 -3.28 22.52 -0.75
C ASP A 281 -1.95 21.89 -0.31
N MET A 282 -1.31 21.17 -1.24
CA MET A 282 -0.05 20.46 -1.00
C MET A 282 1.13 21.40 -0.70
N ASP A 283 1.06 22.67 -1.11
CA ASP A 283 2.13 23.63 -0.84
C ASP A 283 2.08 24.16 0.62
N ASN A 284 0.98 23.94 1.35
CA ASN A 284 0.84 24.36 2.73
C ASN A 284 1.34 23.29 3.71
N ARG A 285 2.40 23.63 4.45
CA ARG A 285 3.08 22.74 5.40
C ARG A 285 2.63 22.92 6.86
N ASP A 286 1.59 23.71 7.12
CA ASP A 286 1.08 23.92 8.48
C ASP A 286 0.32 22.67 8.97
N PRO A 287 0.83 21.94 9.99
CA PRO A 287 0.15 20.75 10.51
C PRO A 287 -1.21 21.06 11.13
N MET A 288 -1.53 22.32 11.44
CA MET A 288 -2.85 22.69 11.95
C MET A 288 -3.96 22.48 10.91
N LEU A 289 -3.65 22.47 9.61
CA LEU A 289 -4.65 22.25 8.56
C LEU A 289 -5.40 20.92 8.73
N VAL A 290 -4.67 19.82 8.94
CA VAL A 290 -5.30 18.51 9.13
C VAL A 290 -5.98 18.39 10.48
N ILE A 291 -5.52 19.15 11.49
CA ILE A 291 -6.17 19.21 12.81
C ILE A 291 -7.51 19.96 12.71
N ASP A 292 -7.57 21.05 11.96
CA ASP A 292 -8.78 21.84 11.76
C ASP A 292 -9.89 21.07 11.05
N LEU A 293 -9.55 20.04 10.26
CA LEU A 293 -10.55 19.14 9.67
C LEU A 293 -11.31 18.31 10.71
N VAL A 294 -10.70 18.02 11.87
CA VAL A 294 -11.22 17.03 12.83
C VAL A 294 -11.48 17.57 14.23
N LYS A 295 -10.86 18.69 14.64
CA LYS A 295 -10.88 19.15 16.04
C LYS A 295 -12.27 19.46 16.59
N ASP A 296 -13.19 19.89 15.72
CA ASP A 296 -14.56 20.28 16.09
C ASP A 296 -15.56 19.12 15.96
N MET A 297 -15.12 17.94 15.52
CA MET A 297 -15.96 16.75 15.45
C MET A 297 -16.17 16.14 16.85
N PRO A 298 -17.31 15.49 17.11
CA PRO A 298 -17.52 14.77 18.37
C PRO A 298 -16.53 13.60 18.49
N LEU A 299 -16.11 13.29 19.72
CA LEU A 299 -15.32 12.09 19.98
C LEU A 299 -16.14 10.83 19.63
N LYS A 300 -15.50 9.87 18.98
CA LYS A 300 -16.12 8.60 18.57
C LYS A 300 -16.42 7.68 19.76
N PHE A 301 -15.72 7.90 20.87
CA PHE A 301 -15.84 7.20 22.16
C PHE A 301 -15.11 8.01 23.24
N ASN A 302 -15.29 7.63 24.52
CA ASN A 302 -14.62 8.35 25.61
C ASN A 302 -13.11 8.03 25.64
N PRO A 303 -12.23 9.02 25.91
CA PRO A 303 -10.80 8.76 25.98
C PRO A 303 -10.44 7.61 26.95
N GLY A 304 -9.63 6.66 26.48
CA GLY A 304 -9.20 5.47 27.22
C GLY A 304 -10.14 4.25 27.10
N GLU A 305 -11.31 4.38 26.47
CA GLU A 305 -12.31 3.30 26.42
C GLU A 305 -11.89 2.12 25.53
N LYS A 306 -11.32 2.39 24.36
CA LYS A 306 -10.88 1.38 23.38
C LYS A 306 -9.80 1.92 22.45
N PHE A 307 -9.15 1.00 21.74
CA PHE A 307 -8.19 1.33 20.69
C PHE A 307 -8.90 1.67 19.37
N GLU A 308 -8.60 2.85 18.81
CA GLU A 308 -8.93 3.19 17.43
C GLU A 308 -7.80 4.02 16.81
N TYR A 309 -7.13 3.43 15.82
CA TYR A 309 -5.99 4.04 15.15
C TYR A 309 -6.35 5.38 14.52
N SER A 310 -5.55 6.42 14.82
CA SER A 310 -5.76 7.77 14.33
C SER A 310 -4.44 8.50 14.13
N ASN A 311 -4.19 8.97 12.90
CA ASN A 311 -3.00 9.76 12.57
C ASN A 311 -3.03 11.14 13.25
N THR A 312 -4.23 11.69 13.46
CA THR A 312 -4.46 12.96 14.19
C THR A 312 -3.68 12.99 15.52
N ASN A 313 -3.67 11.88 16.25
CA ASN A 313 -2.99 11.79 17.54
C ASN A 313 -1.49 12.09 17.42
N TYR A 314 -0.84 11.55 16.40
CA TYR A 314 0.61 11.67 16.23
C TYR A 314 1.03 12.98 15.55
N VAL A 315 0.12 13.60 14.78
CA VAL A 315 0.29 15.00 14.36
C VAL A 315 0.34 15.91 15.60
N LEU A 316 -0.64 15.77 16.51
CA LEU A 316 -0.67 16.54 17.77
C LEU A 316 0.58 16.29 18.63
N LEU A 317 1.07 15.05 18.72
CA LEU A 317 2.32 14.75 19.46
C LEU A 317 3.53 15.45 18.85
N GLY A 318 3.67 15.46 17.51
CA GLY A 318 4.73 16.22 16.84
C GLY A 318 4.66 17.71 17.17
N MET A 319 3.46 18.30 17.14
CA MET A 319 3.25 19.71 17.47
C MET A 319 3.53 20.03 18.96
N ILE A 320 3.31 19.07 19.87
CA ILE A 320 3.67 19.21 21.28
C ILE A 320 5.19 19.28 21.46
N VAL A 321 5.95 18.49 20.68
CA VAL A 321 7.43 18.56 20.68
C VAL A 321 7.89 19.97 20.33
N GLU A 322 7.33 20.57 19.28
CA GLU A 322 7.69 21.94 18.87
C GLU A 322 7.32 22.97 19.93
N LYS A 323 6.10 22.90 20.48
CA LYS A 323 5.64 23.84 21.51
C LYS A 323 6.53 23.84 22.76
N LEU A 324 7.03 22.67 23.15
CA LEU A 324 7.84 22.52 24.35
C LEU A 324 9.31 22.89 24.14
N THR A 325 9.82 22.76 22.92
CA THR A 325 11.25 22.89 22.64
C THR A 325 11.60 24.17 21.88
N GLY A 326 10.64 24.73 21.13
CA GLY A 326 10.86 25.82 20.18
C GLY A 326 11.62 25.41 18.92
N MET A 327 12.01 24.14 18.80
CA MET A 327 12.59 23.55 17.59
C MET A 327 11.46 23.12 16.66
N SER A 328 11.70 23.13 15.35
CA SER A 328 10.81 22.39 14.45
C SER A 328 10.87 20.88 14.76
N PHE A 329 9.83 20.14 14.37
CA PHE A 329 9.80 18.71 14.63
C PHE A 329 10.96 17.97 13.93
N ASP A 330 11.30 18.36 12.70
CA ASP A 330 12.43 17.79 11.96
C ASP A 330 13.78 18.09 12.61
N GLU A 331 14.01 19.33 13.06
CA GLU A 331 15.23 19.69 13.80
C GLU A 331 15.34 18.91 15.11
N TYR A 332 14.23 18.72 15.84
CA TYR A 332 14.27 17.94 17.09
C TYR A 332 14.68 16.50 16.82
N LEU A 333 14.06 15.84 15.83
CA LEU A 333 14.40 14.47 15.44
C LEU A 333 15.86 14.37 14.99
N GLN A 334 16.30 15.30 14.14
CA GLN A 334 17.68 15.35 13.63
C GLN A 334 18.69 15.38 14.78
N VAL A 335 18.55 16.35 15.70
CA VAL A 335 19.54 16.61 16.76
C VAL A 335 19.46 15.60 17.90
N ASN A 336 18.25 15.17 18.30
CA ASN A 336 18.07 14.37 19.52
C ASN A 336 17.97 12.86 19.24
N ILE A 337 17.83 12.44 17.99
CA ILE A 337 17.68 11.03 17.61
C ILE A 337 18.59 10.64 16.46
N LEU A 338 18.48 11.27 15.28
CA LEU A 338 19.12 10.78 14.06
C LEU A 338 20.65 10.95 14.08
N GLU A 339 21.15 12.14 14.43
CA GLU A 339 22.59 12.42 14.56
C GLU A 339 23.26 11.57 15.65
N PRO A 340 22.71 11.47 16.88
CA PRO A 340 23.24 10.58 17.89
C PRO A 340 23.38 9.13 17.40
N LEU A 341 22.48 8.67 16.54
CA LEU A 341 22.47 7.31 16.01
C LEU A 341 23.22 7.13 14.70
N ASN A 342 23.79 8.19 14.11
CA ASN A 342 24.42 8.16 12.79
C ASN A 342 23.46 7.72 11.66
N MET A 343 22.18 8.09 11.77
CA MET A 343 21.14 7.79 10.78
C MET A 343 21.12 8.85 9.66
N VAL A 344 22.21 8.96 8.91
CA VAL A 344 22.45 10.04 7.93
C VAL A 344 21.59 9.96 6.67
N ASN A 345 20.89 8.84 6.46
CA ASN A 345 19.99 8.62 5.33
C ASN A 345 18.51 8.64 5.76
N THR A 346 18.23 9.15 6.95
CA THR A 346 16.88 9.29 7.54
C THR A 346 16.55 10.75 7.76
N GLY A 347 15.28 11.13 7.64
CA GLY A 347 14.81 12.48 7.91
C GLY A 347 13.30 12.62 7.68
N THR A 348 12.82 13.85 7.56
CA THR A 348 11.41 14.16 7.25
C THR A 348 11.24 14.78 5.87
N TYR A 349 10.06 14.66 5.28
CA TYR A 349 9.70 15.31 4.02
C TYR A 349 9.55 16.85 4.12
N LEU A 350 9.53 17.40 5.34
CA LEU A 350 9.32 18.84 5.58
C LEU A 350 10.58 19.69 5.41
N ALA A 351 11.76 19.06 5.38
CA ALA A 351 13.00 19.74 5.08
C ALA A 351 12.90 20.46 3.72
N GLU A 352 13.63 21.57 3.53
CA GLU A 352 13.60 22.38 2.30
C GLU A 352 14.01 21.61 1.01
N ASN A 353 14.46 20.37 1.15
CA ASN A 353 15.02 19.56 0.08
C ASN A 353 13.90 18.86 -0.74
N LYS A 354 13.69 19.29 -1.99
CA LYS A 354 12.53 18.93 -2.84
C LYS A 354 12.53 17.51 -3.43
N GLN A 355 13.54 16.69 -3.11
CA GLN A 355 13.58 15.28 -3.50
C GLN A 355 14.21 14.48 -2.37
N VAL A 356 13.39 13.84 -1.57
CA VAL A 356 13.85 13.33 -0.28
C VAL A 356 14.24 11.84 -0.35
N TYR A 357 13.56 11.08 -1.21
CA TYR A 357 13.77 9.65 -1.41
C TYR A 357 14.23 9.32 -2.85
N HIS A 358 14.80 8.12 -3.02
CA HIS A 358 15.39 7.69 -4.29
C HIS A 358 14.45 6.80 -5.12
N ALA A 359 13.58 6.04 -4.46
CA ALA A 359 12.65 5.15 -5.13
C ALA A 359 11.37 5.91 -5.54
N THR A 360 10.85 5.64 -6.73
CA THR A 360 9.57 6.14 -7.19
C THR A 360 8.45 5.31 -6.54
N PRO A 361 7.40 5.94 -5.98
CA PRO A 361 6.25 5.22 -5.37
C PRO A 361 5.35 4.58 -6.44
N TYR A 362 4.92 3.35 -6.21
CA TYR A 362 4.03 2.62 -7.13
C TYR A 362 2.80 2.02 -6.45
N VAL A 363 1.72 1.92 -7.24
CA VAL A 363 0.53 1.09 -6.97
C VAL A 363 0.46 -0.08 -7.95
N GLY A 364 -0.34 -1.10 -7.64
CA GLY A 364 -0.52 -2.31 -8.46
C GLY A 364 0.26 -3.52 -7.95
N PHE A 365 0.12 -4.66 -8.63
CA PHE A 365 0.71 -5.94 -8.24
C PHE A 365 1.83 -6.40 -9.20
N LEU A 366 1.52 -7.20 -10.23
CA LEU A 366 2.48 -7.60 -11.26
C LEU A 366 2.67 -6.48 -12.29
N GLU A 367 1.61 -5.72 -12.56
CA GLU A 367 1.68 -4.45 -13.27
C GLU A 367 1.67 -3.30 -12.28
N VAL A 368 2.53 -2.30 -12.52
CA VAL A 368 2.76 -1.21 -11.58
C VAL A 368 2.61 0.13 -12.25
N TYR A 369 2.10 1.10 -11.49
CA TYR A 369 1.84 2.45 -11.98
C TYR A 369 2.42 3.46 -10.98
N PRO A 370 3.23 4.44 -11.44
CA PRO A 370 3.76 5.46 -10.56
C PRO A 370 2.62 6.34 -10.03
N ILE A 371 2.74 6.82 -8.79
CA ILE A 371 1.74 7.69 -8.16
C ILE A 371 2.40 8.94 -7.55
N ASP A 372 1.65 10.03 -7.38
CA ASP A 372 2.10 11.17 -6.59
C ASP A 372 1.70 10.96 -5.12
N ASP A 373 2.69 10.90 -4.23
CA ASP A 373 2.53 10.64 -2.80
C ASP A 373 2.70 11.92 -1.94
N GLU A 374 2.91 13.07 -2.57
CA GLU A 374 3.31 14.31 -1.91
C GLU A 374 2.26 14.81 -0.90
N ILE A 375 0.96 14.64 -1.19
CA ILE A 375 -0.11 15.04 -0.27
C ILE A 375 -0.01 14.31 1.09
N VAL A 376 0.22 12.99 1.08
CA VAL A 376 0.35 12.22 2.32
C VAL A 376 1.63 12.60 3.05
N LEU A 377 2.74 12.69 2.32
CA LEU A 377 4.04 12.98 2.94
C LEU A 377 4.12 14.38 3.55
N THR A 378 3.50 15.37 2.91
CA THR A 378 3.48 16.74 3.42
C THR A 378 2.59 16.88 4.66
N GLN A 379 1.44 16.20 4.67
CA GLN A 379 0.44 16.40 5.72
C GLN A 379 0.52 15.38 6.87
N ALA A 380 1.27 14.28 6.71
CA ALA A 380 1.35 13.23 7.72
C ALA A 380 2.05 13.67 9.02
N TYR A 381 2.94 14.67 8.94
CA TYR A 381 3.69 15.20 10.08
C TYR A 381 4.28 14.09 10.98
N GLY A 382 4.28 14.27 12.30
CA GLY A 382 4.67 13.26 13.29
C GLY A 382 3.93 11.91 13.21
N ALA A 383 2.93 11.75 12.35
CA ALA A 383 2.28 10.48 12.11
C ALA A 383 2.92 9.64 10.99
N GLY A 384 3.64 10.23 10.03
CA GLY A 384 4.06 9.45 8.86
C GLY A 384 5.00 10.09 7.83
N ASN A 385 5.57 11.26 8.08
CA ASN A 385 6.31 12.02 7.06
C ASN A 385 7.80 11.66 6.92
N MET A 386 8.30 10.61 7.58
CA MET A 386 9.71 10.26 7.52
C MET A 386 10.07 9.39 6.31
N TYR A 387 11.34 9.45 5.94
CA TYR A 387 12.00 8.52 5.02
C TYR A 387 13.21 7.89 5.70
N SER A 388 13.64 6.71 5.24
CA SER A 388 14.81 6.02 5.78
C SER A 388 15.37 4.97 4.81
N THR A 389 16.34 4.19 5.28
CA THR A 389 16.94 3.02 4.64
C THR A 389 16.88 1.83 5.61
N VAL A 390 17.02 0.60 5.11
CA VAL A 390 17.03 -0.58 6.02
C VAL A 390 18.21 -0.54 6.99
N GLU A 391 19.33 0.04 6.58
CA GLU A 391 20.54 0.15 7.41
C GLU A 391 20.37 1.18 8.53
N ASP A 392 19.77 2.33 8.26
CA ASP A 392 19.48 3.31 9.31
C ASP A 392 18.42 2.80 10.29
N LEU A 393 17.38 2.13 9.80
CA LEU A 393 16.40 1.48 10.67
C LEU A 393 17.03 0.36 11.52
N TYR A 394 18.09 -0.28 11.04
CA TYR A 394 18.87 -1.22 11.84
C TYR A 394 19.67 -0.50 12.94
N ARG A 395 20.28 0.66 12.67
CA ARG A 395 20.90 1.50 13.72
C ARG A 395 19.89 1.91 14.79
N TRP A 396 18.69 2.30 14.35
CA TRP A 396 17.57 2.58 15.23
C TRP A 396 17.23 1.38 16.12
N GLU A 397 17.09 0.19 15.54
CA GLU A 397 16.77 -1.01 16.29
C GLU A 397 17.87 -1.41 17.30
N ARG A 398 19.15 -1.31 16.91
CA ARG A 398 20.29 -1.52 17.82
C ARG A 398 20.27 -0.54 18.99
N ALA A 399 19.87 0.71 18.76
CA ALA A 399 19.77 1.72 19.81
C ALA A 399 18.69 1.39 20.86
N LEU A 400 17.58 0.76 20.45
CA LEU A 400 16.49 0.33 21.34
C LEU A 400 16.89 -0.79 22.32
N LYS A 401 18.12 -1.31 22.22
CA LYS A 401 18.71 -2.27 23.16
C LYS A 401 19.69 -1.62 24.13
N THR A 402 19.81 -0.29 24.10
CA THR A 402 20.79 0.48 24.86
C THR A 402 20.12 1.68 25.52
N GLU A 403 20.80 2.29 26.50
CA GLU A 403 20.34 3.53 27.14
C GLU A 403 20.83 4.80 26.41
N LYS A 404 21.12 4.69 25.11
CA LYS A 404 21.74 5.78 24.34
C LYS A 404 20.80 6.97 24.14
N LEU A 405 19.49 6.74 24.04
CA LEU A 405 18.48 7.77 23.80
C LEU A 405 17.68 8.16 25.03
N VAL A 406 17.34 7.16 25.86
CA VAL A 406 16.52 7.22 27.08
C VAL A 406 16.94 6.07 28.00
N THR A 407 16.55 6.07 29.28
CA THR A 407 16.89 4.97 30.20
C THR A 407 16.14 3.68 29.84
N LYS A 408 16.61 2.54 30.38
CA LYS A 408 15.92 1.26 30.22
C LYS A 408 14.48 1.32 30.74
N GLU A 409 14.23 1.99 31.86
CA GLU A 409 12.87 2.12 32.42
C GLU A 409 11.93 2.83 31.44
N THR A 410 12.42 3.84 30.72
CA THR A 410 11.64 4.54 29.70
C THR A 410 11.42 3.69 28.45
N LEU A 411 12.39 2.85 28.06
CA LEU A 411 12.19 1.87 26.99
C LEU A 411 11.13 0.83 27.39
N ASP A 412 11.16 0.35 28.64
CA ASP A 412 10.18 -0.60 29.16
C ASP A 412 8.76 0.01 29.15
N GLU A 413 8.62 1.32 29.45
CA GLU A 413 7.36 2.05 29.26
C GLU A 413 6.92 2.08 27.79
N ILE A 414 7.83 2.36 26.84
CA ILE A 414 7.50 2.38 25.39
C ILE A 414 6.95 1.04 24.92
N PHE A 415 7.52 -0.07 25.41
CA PHE A 415 7.15 -1.44 25.04
C PHE A 415 6.13 -2.10 25.99
N THR A 416 5.46 -1.31 26.82
CA THR A 416 4.36 -1.80 27.67
C THR A 416 3.09 -2.01 26.85
N GLU A 417 2.37 -3.10 27.12
CA GLU A 417 1.10 -3.44 26.49
C GLU A 417 -0.06 -2.66 27.15
N TYR A 418 -0.33 -1.45 26.66
CA TYR A 418 -1.30 -0.56 27.31
C TYR A 418 -2.76 -0.84 26.96
N ILE A 419 -3.03 -1.19 25.69
CA ILE A 419 -4.39 -1.37 25.20
C ILE A 419 -4.43 -2.54 24.19
N PRO A 420 -5.39 -3.48 24.31
CA PRO A 420 -5.56 -4.52 23.31
C PRO A 420 -6.05 -3.94 21.99
N ILE A 421 -5.56 -4.53 20.91
CA ILE A 421 -5.99 -4.31 19.53
C ILE A 421 -6.87 -5.51 19.15
N GLU A 422 -7.80 -5.32 18.20
CA GLU A 422 -8.40 -6.47 17.50
C GLU A 422 -7.26 -7.33 16.89
N GLU A 423 -7.40 -8.66 16.84
CA GLU A 423 -6.38 -9.64 16.35
C GLU A 423 -5.37 -10.17 17.38
N GLY A 424 -5.61 -9.97 18.68
CA GLY A 424 -4.79 -10.58 19.74
C GLY A 424 -3.42 -9.92 19.94
N ALA A 425 -3.23 -8.72 19.39
CA ALA A 425 -2.12 -7.84 19.64
C ALA A 425 -2.48 -6.76 20.67
N SER A 426 -1.48 -6.06 21.18
CA SER A 426 -1.59 -4.89 22.07
C SER A 426 -0.81 -3.73 21.46
N TYR A 427 -1.15 -2.49 21.83
CA TYR A 427 -0.42 -1.29 21.42
C TYR A 427 0.34 -0.67 22.58
N GLY A 428 1.63 -0.40 22.36
CA GLY A 428 2.51 0.38 23.24
C GLY A 428 2.59 1.84 22.78
N TYR A 429 3.72 2.51 23.02
CA TYR A 429 3.93 3.87 22.50
C TYR A 429 4.59 3.83 21.13
N GLY A 430 3.78 3.85 20.08
CA GLY A 430 4.25 3.82 18.69
C GLY A 430 4.68 2.43 18.21
N TRP A 431 4.24 1.37 18.90
CA TRP A 431 4.60 -0.02 18.62
C TRP A 431 3.41 -0.94 18.80
N MET A 432 3.28 -1.90 17.90
CA MET A 432 2.41 -3.07 18.05
C MET A 432 3.19 -4.17 18.76
N ILE A 433 2.52 -4.90 19.62
CA ILE A 433 3.08 -5.99 20.42
C ILE A 433 2.18 -7.20 20.25
N GLN A 434 2.73 -8.31 19.79
CA GLN A 434 1.98 -9.54 19.53
C GLN A 434 2.77 -10.75 20.02
N TYR A 435 2.07 -11.79 20.44
CA TYR A 435 2.66 -13.08 20.73
C TYR A 435 2.40 -14.03 19.57
N THR A 436 3.48 -14.51 18.96
CA THR A 436 3.46 -15.47 17.84
C THR A 436 3.97 -16.83 18.31
N ASP A 437 3.94 -17.82 17.43
CA ASP A 437 4.57 -19.13 17.65
C ASP A 437 6.12 -19.05 17.67
N ILE A 438 6.70 -17.92 17.24
CA ILE A 438 8.14 -17.63 17.30
C ILE A 438 8.50 -16.95 18.64
N GLY A 439 7.58 -16.18 19.22
CA GLY A 439 7.82 -15.43 20.46
C GLY A 439 7.14 -14.08 20.47
N LYS A 440 7.59 -13.19 21.36
CA LYS A 440 7.11 -11.81 21.45
C LYS A 440 7.64 -11.02 20.26
N LEU A 441 6.71 -10.61 19.41
CA LEU A 441 6.93 -9.75 18.26
C LEU A 441 6.60 -8.30 18.63
N ILE A 442 7.59 -7.42 18.54
CA ILE A 442 7.40 -5.96 18.62
C ILE A 442 7.64 -5.38 17.25
N TYR A 443 6.63 -4.73 16.67
CA TYR A 443 6.68 -4.30 15.28
C TYR A 443 5.91 -3.01 15.03
N HIS A 444 6.18 -2.39 13.88
CA HIS A 444 5.29 -1.37 13.33
C HIS A 444 5.39 -1.37 11.80
N GLY A 445 4.23 -1.38 11.14
CA GLY A 445 4.14 -1.18 9.69
C GLY A 445 3.92 0.30 9.32
N GLY A 446 4.20 0.65 8.09
CA GLY A 446 3.96 1.98 7.55
C GLY A 446 3.50 1.89 6.11
N ASN A 447 2.50 2.68 5.75
CA ASN A 447 2.03 2.82 4.38
C ASN A 447 1.91 4.29 4.04
N THR A 448 2.17 4.61 2.79
CA THR A 448 1.81 5.86 2.12
C THR A 448 1.02 5.51 0.85
N LEU A 449 0.85 6.40 -0.14
CA LEU A 449 0.14 6.06 -1.38
C LEU A 449 0.94 5.10 -2.29
N GLY A 450 2.26 4.99 -2.13
CA GLY A 450 3.07 4.09 -2.97
C GLY A 450 4.29 3.47 -2.29
N PHE A 451 4.40 3.56 -0.96
CA PHE A 451 5.42 2.86 -0.19
C PHE A 451 4.80 2.01 0.91
N THR A 452 5.46 0.89 1.21
CA THR A 452 5.21 0.08 2.41
C THR A 452 6.52 -0.16 3.15
N ALA A 453 6.47 -0.01 4.47
CA ALA A 453 7.61 -0.23 5.36
C ALA A 453 7.20 -1.14 6.52
N HIS A 454 8.15 -1.94 6.99
CA HIS A 454 7.94 -2.82 8.13
C HIS A 454 9.23 -3.00 8.90
N ILE A 455 9.16 -2.88 10.23
CA ILE A 455 10.21 -3.25 11.15
C ILE A 455 9.63 -4.19 12.19
N ALA A 456 10.25 -5.37 12.32
CA ALA A 456 9.79 -6.46 13.18
C ALA A 456 10.95 -6.98 14.03
N ARG A 457 10.70 -7.10 15.34
CA ARG A 457 11.67 -7.57 16.35
C ARG A 457 11.09 -8.76 17.09
N PHE A 458 11.68 -9.93 16.89
CA PHE A 458 11.38 -11.14 17.67
C PHE A 458 12.34 -11.17 18.86
N ILE A 459 11.82 -10.84 20.04
CA ILE A 459 12.64 -10.44 21.18
C ILE A 459 13.46 -11.62 21.74
N GLU A 460 12.84 -12.79 21.88
CA GLU A 460 13.49 -13.98 22.44
C GLU A 460 14.55 -14.58 21.51
N GLU A 461 14.41 -14.39 20.20
CA GLU A 461 15.30 -14.95 19.17
C GLU A 461 16.42 -13.98 18.72
N ASP A 462 16.50 -12.80 19.33
CA ASP A 462 17.35 -11.67 18.91
C ASP A 462 17.32 -11.41 17.38
N LEU A 463 16.13 -11.59 16.78
CA LEU A 463 15.92 -11.50 15.33
C LEU A 463 15.22 -10.19 14.98
N VAL A 464 15.78 -9.46 14.02
CA VAL A 464 15.17 -8.28 13.41
C VAL A 464 15.05 -8.45 11.90
N ILE A 465 13.90 -8.08 11.38
CA ILE A 465 13.59 -8.06 9.95
C ILE A 465 13.06 -6.67 9.60
N ILE A 466 13.66 -6.05 8.59
CA ILE A 466 13.33 -4.71 8.12
C ILE A 466 13.08 -4.78 6.62
N ILE A 467 11.88 -4.41 6.19
CA ILE A 467 11.44 -4.45 4.79
C ILE A 467 10.99 -3.05 4.39
N LEU A 468 11.53 -2.52 3.30
CA LEU A 468 11.08 -1.28 2.66
C LEU A 468 10.77 -1.55 1.19
N THR A 469 9.56 -1.25 0.74
CA THR A 469 9.13 -1.44 -0.66
C THR A 469 8.59 -0.13 -1.22
N ASN A 470 8.76 0.05 -2.53
CA ASN A 470 8.10 1.12 -3.30
C ASN A 470 6.79 0.63 -3.92
N LYS A 471 6.07 -0.20 -3.17
CA LYS A 471 4.74 -0.69 -3.52
C LYS A 471 3.84 -0.60 -2.30
N VAL A 472 2.74 0.14 -2.42
CA VAL A 472 1.74 0.23 -1.36
C VAL A 472 1.03 -1.10 -1.15
N GLY A 473 0.70 -1.41 0.11
CA GLY A 473 -0.15 -2.54 0.46
C GLY A 473 0.51 -3.90 0.28
N TYR A 474 1.83 -3.96 0.09
CA TYR A 474 2.53 -5.24 0.04
C TYR A 474 2.40 -5.97 1.39
N ASP A 475 2.12 -7.28 1.36
CA ASP A 475 1.98 -8.09 2.58
C ASP A 475 3.35 -8.38 3.21
N THR A 476 3.90 -7.37 3.89
CA THR A 476 5.16 -7.47 4.60
C THR A 476 5.07 -8.33 5.86
N ALA A 477 3.88 -8.55 6.41
CA ALA A 477 3.69 -9.36 7.61
C ALA A 477 3.91 -10.84 7.30
N THR A 478 3.29 -11.35 6.24
CA THR A 478 3.53 -12.72 5.75
C THR A 478 4.99 -12.90 5.37
N LEU A 479 5.59 -11.94 4.63
CA LEU A 479 7.00 -11.98 4.28
C LEU A 479 7.91 -12.03 5.52
N THR A 480 7.63 -11.22 6.54
CA THR A 480 8.38 -11.21 7.81
C THR A 480 8.33 -12.57 8.49
N ASN A 481 7.13 -13.17 8.59
CA ASN A 481 6.97 -14.48 9.21
C ASN A 481 7.70 -15.57 8.43
N THR A 482 7.63 -15.57 7.09
CA THR A 482 8.37 -16.54 6.28
C THR A 482 9.88 -16.40 6.42
N LEU A 483 10.40 -15.16 6.38
CA LEU A 483 11.83 -14.92 6.57
C LEU A 483 12.28 -15.34 7.98
N ALA A 484 11.45 -15.13 9.00
CA ALA A 484 11.72 -15.62 10.34
C ALA A 484 11.69 -17.16 10.41
N SER A 485 10.75 -17.81 9.73
CA SER A 485 10.72 -19.28 9.62
C SER A 485 11.99 -19.83 8.96
N ILE A 486 12.45 -19.21 7.87
CA ILE A 486 13.72 -19.59 7.21
C ILE A 486 14.88 -19.51 8.21
N VAL A 487 15.04 -18.36 8.89
CA VAL A 487 16.13 -18.13 9.86
C VAL A 487 16.09 -19.11 11.05
N LEU A 488 14.92 -19.61 11.40
CA LEU A 488 14.69 -20.49 12.55
C LEU A 488 14.49 -21.96 12.17
N ASP A 489 14.80 -22.33 10.92
CA ASP A 489 14.64 -23.70 10.38
C ASP A 489 13.23 -24.28 10.58
N LYS A 490 12.20 -23.42 10.51
CA LYS A 490 10.79 -23.82 10.50
C LYS A 490 10.30 -24.02 9.06
N ASP A 491 9.24 -24.82 8.90
CA ASP A 491 8.62 -25.04 7.60
C ASP A 491 8.12 -23.73 6.98
N TYR A 492 8.33 -23.59 5.67
CA TYR A 492 7.83 -22.48 4.86
C TYR A 492 7.52 -22.95 3.43
N GLU A 493 6.71 -22.16 2.72
CA GLU A 493 6.35 -22.42 1.33
C GLU A 493 7.08 -21.47 0.38
N MET A 494 7.59 -22.02 -0.72
CA MET A 494 8.13 -21.21 -1.80
C MET A 494 6.98 -20.51 -2.56
N PRO A 495 7.16 -19.24 -2.99
CA PRO A 495 6.10 -18.49 -3.67
C PRO A 495 5.60 -19.18 -4.95
N GLU A 496 4.31 -19.17 -5.31
CA GLU A 496 3.79 -19.84 -6.53
C GLU A 496 4.14 -19.02 -7.80
N ILE A 497 4.45 -19.69 -8.93
CA ILE A 497 4.64 -19.00 -10.22
C ILE A 497 3.28 -18.60 -10.77
N LEU A 498 3.07 -17.30 -10.97
CA LEU A 498 1.86 -16.76 -11.58
C LEU A 498 2.08 -16.54 -13.08
N GLU A 499 2.04 -17.62 -13.84
CA GLU A 499 2.11 -17.59 -15.30
C GLU A 499 0.76 -17.99 -15.89
N GLU A 500 0.29 -17.18 -16.83
CA GLU A 500 -0.92 -17.45 -17.59
C GLU A 500 -0.72 -18.68 -18.47
N ILE A 501 -1.63 -19.64 -18.35
CA ILE A 501 -1.66 -20.80 -19.24
C ILE A 501 -2.64 -20.59 -20.40
N GLU A 502 -2.42 -21.30 -21.50
CA GLU A 502 -3.41 -21.37 -22.57
C GLU A 502 -4.49 -22.39 -22.20
N ILE A 503 -5.77 -22.01 -22.31
CA ILE A 503 -6.91 -22.93 -22.14
C ILE A 503 -7.35 -23.39 -23.53
N GLU A 504 -7.27 -24.70 -23.77
CA GLU A 504 -7.57 -25.30 -25.08
C GLU A 504 -9.02 -25.07 -25.54
N ASP A 505 -9.96 -25.05 -24.59
CA ASP A 505 -11.39 -24.80 -24.86
C ASP A 505 -11.96 -23.71 -23.93
N PRO A 506 -12.00 -22.44 -24.39
CA PRO A 506 -12.56 -21.33 -23.63
C PRO A 506 -14.07 -21.44 -23.33
N SER A 507 -14.80 -22.44 -23.87
CA SER A 507 -16.20 -22.65 -23.48
C SER A 507 -16.34 -23.08 -22.01
N ILE A 508 -15.28 -23.61 -21.39
CA ILE A 508 -15.29 -23.94 -19.96
C ILE A 508 -15.62 -22.70 -19.10
N TYR A 509 -15.25 -21.51 -19.56
CA TYR A 509 -15.55 -20.27 -18.85
C TYR A 509 -17.03 -19.97 -18.70
N ASP A 510 -17.88 -20.52 -19.58
CA ASP A 510 -19.32 -20.33 -19.50
C ASP A 510 -19.90 -20.97 -18.22
N SER A 511 -19.25 -22.02 -17.68
CA SER A 511 -19.66 -22.62 -16.40
C SER A 511 -19.29 -21.75 -15.19
N TYR A 512 -18.25 -20.91 -15.32
CA TYR A 512 -17.76 -20.01 -14.28
C TYR A 512 -18.54 -18.70 -14.21
N VAL A 513 -19.17 -18.27 -15.32
CA VAL A 513 -20.01 -17.05 -15.35
C VAL A 513 -21.14 -17.14 -14.33
N GLY A 514 -21.36 -16.05 -13.60
CA GLY A 514 -22.41 -15.94 -12.60
C GLY A 514 -22.09 -14.95 -11.50
N LYS A 515 -23.01 -14.85 -10.55
CA LYS A 515 -22.91 -14.00 -9.35
C LYS A 515 -22.57 -14.89 -8.17
N TYR A 516 -21.59 -14.49 -7.37
CA TYR A 516 -21.12 -15.23 -6.20
C TYR A 516 -21.24 -14.34 -4.95
N GLU A 517 -21.77 -14.88 -3.86
CA GLU A 517 -21.91 -14.18 -2.59
C GLU A 517 -20.52 -13.95 -1.97
N PHE A 518 -20.15 -12.70 -1.71
CA PHE A 518 -18.83 -12.35 -1.17
C PHE A 518 -18.88 -12.10 0.34
N THR A 519 -19.67 -11.10 0.75
CA THR A 519 -19.93 -10.70 2.14
C THR A 519 -21.33 -10.09 2.23
N ASP A 520 -21.84 -9.78 3.43
CA ASP A 520 -23.20 -9.24 3.64
C ASP A 520 -23.59 -8.14 2.63
N GLY A 521 -24.41 -8.50 1.64
CA GLY A 521 -24.92 -7.59 0.59
C GLY A 521 -23.94 -7.24 -0.55
N ALA A 522 -22.77 -7.87 -0.60
CA ALA A 522 -21.78 -7.69 -1.65
C ALA A 522 -21.52 -9.01 -2.41
N TYR A 523 -21.28 -8.88 -3.70
CA TYR A 523 -21.11 -9.99 -4.63
C TYR A 523 -19.85 -9.84 -5.48
N ILE A 524 -19.33 -10.98 -5.94
CA ILE A 524 -18.39 -11.07 -7.05
C ILE A 524 -19.18 -11.49 -8.29
N ASN A 525 -19.22 -10.62 -9.30
CA ASN A 525 -19.76 -10.96 -10.61
C ASN A 525 -18.62 -11.46 -11.50
N ILE A 526 -18.76 -12.67 -12.01
CA ILE A 526 -17.85 -13.25 -12.99
C ILE A 526 -18.50 -13.13 -14.37
N THR A 527 -17.84 -12.41 -15.27
CA THR A 527 -18.31 -12.19 -16.64
C THR A 527 -17.28 -12.67 -17.64
N LYS A 528 -17.77 -13.25 -18.74
CA LYS A 528 -16.95 -13.59 -19.90
C LYS A 528 -17.12 -12.51 -20.97
N ILE A 529 -16.00 -11.96 -21.44
CA ILE A 529 -15.95 -11.03 -22.58
C ILE A 529 -15.00 -11.66 -23.59
N GLU A 530 -15.53 -12.05 -24.75
CA GLU A 530 -14.82 -12.90 -25.72
C GLU A 530 -14.33 -14.20 -25.05
N ASP A 531 -13.02 -14.48 -25.10
CA ASP A 531 -12.40 -15.66 -24.50
C ASP A 531 -11.67 -15.34 -23.18
N ARG A 532 -12.14 -14.31 -22.45
CA ARG A 532 -11.51 -13.85 -21.20
C ARG A 532 -12.54 -13.71 -20.08
N LEU A 533 -12.12 -14.05 -18.86
CA LEU A 533 -12.91 -13.84 -17.65
C LEU A 533 -12.52 -12.54 -16.97
N TYR A 534 -13.52 -11.89 -16.39
CA TYR A 534 -13.39 -10.70 -15.55
C TYR A 534 -14.16 -10.92 -14.26
N ALA A 535 -13.58 -10.48 -13.16
CA ALA A 535 -14.26 -10.43 -11.87
C ALA A 535 -14.56 -8.98 -11.51
N GLN A 536 -15.76 -8.73 -10.99
CA GLN A 536 -16.16 -7.44 -10.46
C GLN A 536 -16.76 -7.61 -9.07
N ILE A 537 -16.10 -7.03 -8.07
CA ILE A 537 -16.66 -6.94 -6.71
C ILE A 537 -17.61 -5.75 -6.66
N THR A 538 -18.72 -5.87 -5.93
CA THR A 538 -19.74 -4.80 -5.78
C THR A 538 -19.09 -3.46 -5.39
N GLY A 539 -19.32 -2.42 -6.19
CA GLY A 539 -18.76 -1.08 -5.98
C GLY A 539 -17.31 -0.89 -6.44
N GLN A 540 -16.69 -1.90 -7.06
CA GLN A 540 -15.33 -1.85 -7.58
C GLN A 540 -15.29 -1.97 -9.11
N ALA A 541 -14.16 -1.56 -9.70
CA ALA A 541 -13.90 -1.80 -11.11
C ALA A 541 -13.73 -3.31 -11.36
N ALA A 542 -14.07 -3.75 -12.57
CA ALA A 542 -13.77 -5.12 -12.98
C ALA A 542 -12.26 -5.26 -13.26
N PHE A 543 -11.70 -6.42 -12.93
CA PHE A 543 -10.32 -6.79 -13.24
C PHE A 543 -10.26 -8.12 -13.97
N GLN A 544 -9.27 -8.27 -14.86
CA GLN A 544 -9.13 -9.47 -15.66
C GLN A 544 -8.64 -10.66 -14.81
N LEU A 545 -9.19 -11.84 -15.11
CA LEU A 545 -8.75 -13.13 -14.59
C LEU A 545 -7.95 -13.89 -15.66
N LEU A 546 -6.74 -14.26 -15.29
CA LEU A 546 -5.81 -15.04 -16.10
C LEU A 546 -5.77 -16.48 -15.56
N PRO A 547 -5.89 -17.51 -16.40
CA PRO A 547 -5.88 -18.90 -15.95
C PRO A 547 -4.50 -19.33 -15.44
N LEU A 548 -4.45 -19.97 -14.26
CA LEU A 548 -3.33 -20.76 -13.73
C LEU A 548 -3.53 -22.27 -13.96
N SER A 549 -4.79 -22.70 -13.96
CA SER A 549 -5.25 -24.04 -14.33
C SER A 549 -6.65 -23.91 -14.95
N HIS A 550 -7.28 -25.03 -15.31
CA HIS A 550 -8.65 -25.01 -15.84
C HIS A 550 -9.65 -24.31 -14.90
N ASN A 551 -9.48 -24.45 -13.58
CA ASN A 551 -10.37 -23.91 -12.55
C ASN A 551 -9.73 -22.87 -11.61
N ARG A 552 -8.43 -22.57 -11.72
CA ARG A 552 -7.74 -21.55 -10.89
C ARG A 552 -7.29 -20.38 -11.75
N PHE A 553 -7.45 -19.18 -11.21
CA PHE A 553 -7.20 -17.92 -11.89
C PHE A 553 -6.48 -16.94 -10.97
N PHE A 554 -5.78 -15.97 -11.56
CA PHE A 554 -5.15 -14.86 -10.86
C PHE A 554 -5.34 -13.54 -11.63
N SER A 555 -5.03 -12.41 -11.00
CA SER A 555 -4.93 -11.12 -11.68
C SER A 555 -3.50 -10.57 -11.65
N LYS A 556 -3.10 -9.87 -12.71
CA LYS A 556 -1.84 -9.10 -12.75
C LYS A 556 -1.97 -7.72 -12.10
N GLU A 557 -3.18 -7.18 -12.06
CA GLU A 557 -3.47 -5.83 -11.55
C GLU A 557 -3.58 -5.82 -10.02
N VAL A 558 -4.22 -6.86 -9.46
CA VAL A 558 -4.47 -7.02 -8.02
C VAL A 558 -4.00 -8.41 -7.58
N ASP A 559 -3.44 -8.54 -6.37
CA ASP A 559 -3.04 -9.84 -5.80
C ASP A 559 -4.27 -10.65 -5.34
N VAL A 560 -5.04 -11.11 -6.32
CA VAL A 560 -6.23 -11.94 -6.16
C VAL A 560 -6.00 -13.28 -6.83
N ARG A 561 -6.39 -14.35 -6.13
CA ARG A 561 -6.49 -15.70 -6.68
C ARG A 561 -7.92 -16.19 -6.51
N ILE A 562 -8.44 -16.81 -7.55
CA ILE A 562 -9.79 -17.37 -7.61
C ILE A 562 -9.69 -18.83 -7.98
N GLU A 563 -10.39 -19.69 -7.26
CA GLU A 563 -10.52 -21.10 -7.57
C GLU A 563 -12.00 -21.47 -7.64
N PHE A 564 -12.45 -21.96 -8.78
CA PHE A 564 -13.82 -22.45 -8.95
C PHE A 564 -13.92 -23.90 -8.45
N ILE A 565 -14.92 -24.15 -7.62
CA ILE A 565 -15.20 -25.45 -7.02
C ILE A 565 -16.45 -26.03 -7.66
N GLU A 566 -16.31 -27.25 -8.16
CA GLU A 566 -17.37 -28.03 -8.78
C GLU A 566 -17.88 -29.10 -7.81
N ASN A 567 -19.17 -29.43 -7.90
CA ASN A 567 -19.75 -30.57 -7.22
C ASN A 567 -19.45 -31.90 -7.96
N GLU A 568 -19.94 -33.03 -7.44
CA GLU A 568 -19.74 -34.36 -8.06
C GLU A 568 -20.31 -34.49 -9.48
N GLU A 569 -21.20 -33.58 -9.89
CA GLU A 569 -21.82 -33.55 -11.22
C GLU A 569 -21.07 -32.61 -12.20
N GLY A 570 -19.96 -31.99 -11.76
CA GLY A 570 -19.19 -31.03 -12.56
C GLY A 570 -19.82 -29.65 -12.67
N ILE A 571 -20.78 -29.33 -11.79
CA ILE A 571 -21.43 -28.01 -11.74
C ILE A 571 -20.68 -27.13 -10.75
N VAL A 572 -20.28 -25.94 -11.19
CA VAL A 572 -19.63 -24.93 -10.35
C VAL A 572 -20.63 -24.39 -9.33
N THR A 573 -20.37 -24.65 -8.06
CA THR A 573 -21.24 -24.25 -6.94
C THR A 573 -20.62 -23.14 -6.08
N GLU A 574 -19.30 -22.98 -6.14
CA GLU A 574 -18.57 -22.04 -5.30
C GLU A 574 -17.35 -21.48 -6.02
N LEU A 575 -16.96 -20.28 -5.62
CA LEU A 575 -15.70 -19.65 -5.92
C LEU A 575 -14.95 -19.43 -4.62
N VAL A 576 -13.71 -19.91 -4.51
CA VAL A 576 -12.82 -19.60 -3.40
C VAL A 576 -11.99 -18.38 -3.80
N PHE A 577 -12.21 -17.28 -3.09
CA PHE A 577 -11.49 -16.02 -3.28
C PHE A 577 -10.34 -15.93 -2.27
N LYS A 578 -9.12 -15.64 -2.76
CA LYS A 578 -7.93 -15.44 -1.93
C LYS A 578 -7.28 -14.10 -2.25
N GLN A 579 -7.05 -13.27 -1.24
CA GLN A 579 -6.35 -11.98 -1.35
C GLN A 579 -5.78 -11.57 -0.01
N ALA A 580 -4.52 -11.11 0.03
CA ALA A 580 -3.87 -10.58 1.24
C ALA A 580 -4.04 -11.49 2.48
N GLY A 581 -3.82 -12.81 2.31
CA GLY A 581 -3.96 -13.82 3.37
C GLY A 581 -5.41 -14.20 3.74
N ILE A 582 -6.41 -13.50 3.20
CA ILE A 582 -7.83 -13.83 3.41
C ILE A 582 -8.24 -14.92 2.41
N THR A 583 -8.98 -15.92 2.88
CA THR A 583 -9.65 -16.91 2.02
C THR A 583 -11.15 -16.89 2.30
N LEU A 584 -11.97 -16.71 1.27
CA LEU A 584 -13.43 -16.68 1.36
C LEU A 584 -14.06 -17.68 0.39
N ALA A 585 -14.92 -18.52 0.94
CA ALA A 585 -15.81 -19.39 0.19
C ALA A 585 -17.04 -18.59 -0.27
N CYS A 586 -17.12 -18.31 -1.58
CA CYS A 586 -18.15 -17.48 -2.18
C CYS A 586 -19.14 -18.35 -2.95
N LYS A 587 -20.34 -18.57 -2.40
CA LYS A 587 -21.33 -19.45 -3.02
C LYS A 587 -21.88 -18.85 -4.30
N LYS A 588 -22.04 -19.66 -5.34
CA LYS A 588 -22.71 -19.24 -6.57
C LYS A 588 -24.18 -19.00 -6.25
N VAL A 589 -24.67 -17.81 -6.58
CA VAL A 589 -26.07 -17.45 -6.46
C VAL A 589 -26.81 -18.15 -7.60
N GLU A 590 -27.83 -18.94 -7.25
CA GLU A 590 -28.68 -19.58 -8.25
C GLU A 590 -29.36 -18.52 -9.12
N GLU A 591 -29.17 -18.65 -10.43
CA GLU A 591 -29.87 -17.81 -11.39
C GLU A 591 -31.36 -18.15 -11.33
N VAL A 592 -32.17 -17.18 -10.91
CA VAL A 592 -33.63 -17.35 -10.89
C VAL A 592 -34.11 -17.43 -12.34
N LYS A 593 -34.47 -18.63 -12.77
CA LYS A 593 -35.01 -18.86 -14.11
C LYS A 593 -36.48 -18.48 -14.17
N GLU A 594 -36.85 -17.83 -15.26
CA GLU A 594 -38.24 -17.57 -15.59
C GLU A 594 -38.97 -18.89 -15.85
N VAL A 595 -40.11 -19.08 -15.19
CA VAL A 595 -41.00 -20.23 -15.38
C VAL A 595 -42.22 -19.80 -16.14
N GLU A 596 -42.67 -20.61 -17.10
CA GLU A 596 -43.93 -20.35 -17.80
C GLU A 596 -45.10 -20.54 -16.81
N VAL A 597 -45.86 -19.47 -16.57
CA VAL A 597 -47.08 -19.47 -15.74
C VAL A 597 -48.26 -18.99 -16.58
N ASP A 598 -49.44 -19.51 -16.29
CA ASP A 598 -50.66 -19.15 -17.02
C ASP A 598 -51.00 -17.67 -16.79
N PRO A 599 -51.02 -16.81 -17.84
CA PRO A 599 -51.33 -15.39 -17.69
C PRO A 599 -52.73 -15.08 -17.13
N GLU A 600 -53.63 -16.07 -17.04
CA GLU A 600 -54.92 -15.95 -16.35
C GLU A 600 -54.75 -15.61 -14.85
N ILE A 601 -53.66 -16.03 -14.21
CA ILE A 601 -53.44 -15.75 -12.77
C ILE A 601 -53.08 -14.29 -12.50
N TYR A 602 -52.58 -13.55 -13.50
CA TYR A 602 -52.05 -12.20 -13.33
C TYR A 602 -53.11 -11.19 -12.90
N ASP A 603 -54.37 -11.40 -13.31
CA ASP A 603 -55.47 -10.48 -12.95
C ASP A 603 -55.70 -10.47 -11.43
N ALA A 604 -55.39 -11.55 -10.73
CA ALA A 604 -55.47 -11.62 -9.27
C ALA A 604 -54.36 -10.80 -8.57
N TYR A 605 -53.21 -10.63 -9.22
CA TYR A 605 -52.04 -9.91 -8.70
C TYR A 605 -52.08 -8.41 -8.95
N VAL A 606 -52.90 -7.94 -9.90
CA VAL A 606 -53.06 -6.50 -10.15
C VAL A 606 -53.67 -5.83 -8.92
N GLY A 607 -53.08 -4.71 -8.50
CA GLY A 607 -53.52 -3.97 -7.33
C GLY A 607 -52.46 -3.03 -6.76
N GLU A 608 -52.81 -2.40 -5.65
CA GLU A 608 -51.90 -1.56 -4.86
C GLU A 608 -51.60 -2.24 -3.52
N TYR A 609 -50.32 -2.26 -3.14
CA TYR A 609 -49.80 -2.93 -1.94
C TYR A 609 -48.98 -1.95 -1.10
N GLU A 610 -49.27 -1.83 0.20
CA GLU A 610 -48.66 -0.82 1.07
C GLU A 610 -47.41 -1.34 1.78
N LEU A 611 -46.21 -0.94 1.36
CA LEU A 611 -44.94 -1.31 2.04
C LEU A 611 -44.73 -0.56 3.35
N ALA A 612 -45.09 0.72 3.35
CA ALA A 612 -44.95 1.65 4.47
C ALA A 612 -45.91 2.82 4.26
N PRO A 613 -46.18 3.67 5.29
CA PRO A 613 -47.09 4.80 5.14
C PRO A 613 -46.71 5.71 3.94
N ASN A 614 -47.60 5.78 2.94
CA ASN A 614 -47.43 6.48 1.66
C ASN A 614 -46.38 5.89 0.69
N VAL A 615 -45.90 4.67 0.91
CA VAL A 615 -45.04 3.94 -0.02
C VAL A 615 -45.80 2.72 -0.53
N ILE A 616 -46.26 2.82 -1.78
CA ILE A 616 -47.10 1.80 -2.44
C ILE A 616 -46.26 1.10 -3.52
N ILE A 617 -46.38 -0.23 -3.61
CA ILE A 617 -46.05 -1.01 -4.80
C ILE A 617 -47.34 -1.19 -5.61
N THR A 618 -47.35 -0.67 -6.83
CA THR A 618 -48.45 -0.88 -7.77
C THR A 618 -48.08 -1.98 -8.74
N ILE A 619 -48.91 -3.03 -8.78
CA ILE A 619 -48.78 -4.14 -9.74
C ILE A 619 -49.77 -3.92 -10.88
N THR A 620 -49.26 -3.94 -12.11
CA THR A 620 -50.05 -3.76 -13.33
C THR A 620 -49.80 -4.89 -14.31
N LYS A 621 -50.82 -5.23 -15.10
CA LYS A 621 -50.74 -6.19 -16.20
C LYS A 621 -50.79 -5.44 -17.52
N GLU A 622 -49.82 -5.69 -18.38
CA GLU A 622 -49.82 -5.23 -19.77
C GLU A 622 -49.67 -6.46 -20.68
N GLU A 623 -50.71 -6.73 -21.46
CA GLU A 623 -50.83 -7.98 -22.23
C GLU A 623 -50.65 -9.22 -21.33
N ASN A 624 -49.61 -10.02 -21.57
CA ASN A 624 -49.27 -11.23 -20.81
C ASN A 624 -48.04 -11.01 -19.93
N ARG A 625 -47.84 -9.81 -19.39
CA ARG A 625 -46.69 -9.45 -18.55
C ARG A 625 -47.14 -8.67 -17.32
N LEU A 626 -46.40 -8.84 -16.22
CA LEU A 626 -46.59 -8.09 -14.99
C LEU A 626 -45.50 -7.04 -14.81
N TYR A 627 -45.90 -5.89 -14.31
CA TYR A 627 -45.03 -4.78 -13.98
C TYR A 627 -45.27 -4.33 -12.54
N ALA A 628 -44.19 -4.01 -11.85
CA ALA A 628 -44.23 -3.43 -10.51
C ALA A 628 -43.65 -2.01 -10.53
N GLN A 629 -44.30 -1.11 -9.80
CA GLN A 629 -43.85 0.27 -9.63
C GLN A 629 -43.93 0.68 -8.17
N ILE A 630 -42.81 1.10 -7.59
CA ILE A 630 -42.77 1.68 -6.24
C ILE A 630 -43.04 3.19 -6.35
N THR A 631 -43.74 3.76 -5.38
CA THR A 631 -44.03 5.20 -5.31
C THR A 631 -42.74 6.02 -5.47
N GLY A 632 -42.72 6.89 -6.50
CA GLY A 632 -41.56 7.74 -6.81
C GLY A 632 -40.44 7.06 -7.59
N GLN A 633 -40.61 5.80 -8.00
CA GLN A 633 -39.67 5.05 -8.82
C GLN A 633 -40.23 4.73 -10.22
N ASP A 634 -39.32 4.33 -11.11
CA ASP A 634 -39.67 3.81 -12.42
C ASP A 634 -40.39 2.47 -12.33
N LYS A 635 -41.19 2.18 -13.35
CA LYS A 635 -41.94 0.93 -13.49
C LYS A 635 -41.07 -0.11 -14.19
N TYR A 636 -41.01 -1.32 -13.64
CA TYR A 636 -40.20 -2.42 -14.16
C TYR A 636 -41.01 -3.70 -14.34
N GLU A 637 -40.66 -4.48 -15.36
CA GLU A 637 -41.24 -5.82 -15.58
C GLU A 637 -40.75 -6.78 -14.49
N ILE A 638 -41.67 -7.60 -13.97
CA ILE A 638 -41.38 -8.67 -13.03
C ILE A 638 -41.65 -10.02 -13.70
N PHE A 639 -40.74 -10.96 -13.50
CA PHE A 639 -40.72 -12.24 -14.21
C PHE A 639 -41.11 -13.37 -13.26
N PRO A 640 -41.94 -14.33 -13.68
CA PRO A 640 -42.38 -15.43 -12.84
C PRO A 640 -41.23 -16.39 -12.51
N LYS A 641 -41.05 -16.69 -11.24
CA LYS A 641 -40.21 -17.79 -10.70
C LYS A 641 -41.07 -18.99 -10.32
N SER A 642 -42.30 -18.74 -9.88
CA SER A 642 -43.36 -19.73 -9.64
C SER A 642 -44.71 -19.07 -9.86
N GLU A 643 -45.83 -19.75 -9.56
CA GLU A 643 -47.15 -19.11 -9.63
C GLU A 643 -47.25 -17.86 -8.74
N THR A 644 -46.57 -17.82 -7.59
CA THR A 644 -46.65 -16.75 -6.58
C THR A 644 -45.35 -15.98 -6.39
N GLU A 645 -44.21 -16.48 -6.83
CA GLU A 645 -42.91 -15.80 -6.70
C GLU A 645 -42.50 -15.16 -8.02
N TYR A 646 -42.06 -13.91 -7.96
CA TYR A 646 -41.62 -13.10 -9.10
C TYR A 646 -40.30 -12.41 -8.78
N PHE A 647 -39.49 -12.12 -9.80
CA PHE A 647 -38.21 -11.46 -9.64
C PHE A 647 -38.00 -10.36 -10.68
N TYR A 648 -37.10 -9.42 -10.38
CA TYR A 648 -36.72 -8.36 -11.31
C TYR A 648 -35.44 -8.78 -12.06
N LYS A 649 -35.36 -8.48 -13.36
CA LYS A 649 -34.10 -8.65 -14.13
C LYS A 649 -33.16 -7.43 -14.04
N VAL A 650 -33.68 -6.30 -13.57
CA VAL A 650 -32.96 -5.01 -13.53
C VAL A 650 -32.40 -4.65 -12.15
N VAL A 651 -32.88 -5.33 -11.10
CA VAL A 651 -32.48 -5.10 -9.71
C VAL A 651 -32.57 -6.42 -8.95
N ASP A 652 -31.71 -6.62 -7.95
CA ASP A 652 -31.71 -7.80 -7.10
C ASP A 652 -32.86 -7.72 -6.06
N ALA A 653 -34.08 -7.99 -6.53
CA ALA A 653 -35.28 -7.98 -5.71
C ALA A 653 -36.26 -9.07 -6.16
N GLN A 654 -37.14 -9.49 -5.26
CA GLN A 654 -38.20 -10.48 -5.52
C GLN A 654 -39.52 -10.03 -4.88
N ILE A 655 -40.63 -10.55 -5.40
CA ILE A 655 -41.99 -10.39 -4.88
C ILE A 655 -42.57 -11.77 -4.67
N THR A 656 -43.10 -12.03 -3.47
CA THR A 656 -43.91 -13.21 -3.19
C THR A 656 -45.35 -12.79 -2.92
N PHE A 657 -46.30 -13.18 -3.77
CA PHE A 657 -47.72 -12.92 -3.57
C PHE A 657 -48.29 -13.87 -2.51
N GLU A 658 -49.00 -13.30 -1.54
CA GLU A 658 -49.66 -14.06 -0.48
C GLU A 658 -51.13 -14.30 -0.85
N LYS A 659 -51.60 -15.53 -0.65
CA LYS A 659 -53.00 -15.95 -0.89
C LYS A 659 -53.64 -16.41 0.42
N ASP A 660 -54.93 -16.17 0.59
CA ASP A 660 -55.72 -16.77 1.67
C ASP A 660 -56.15 -18.23 1.34
N ASP A 661 -56.84 -18.87 2.29
CA ASP A 661 -57.35 -20.25 2.16
C ASP A 661 -58.38 -20.42 1.02
N GLU A 662 -58.93 -19.31 0.51
CA GLU A 662 -59.88 -19.28 -0.62
C GLU A 662 -59.17 -18.99 -1.95
N GLY A 663 -57.85 -18.75 -1.93
CA GLY A 663 -57.01 -18.48 -3.09
C GLY A 663 -56.97 -17.01 -3.51
N ASN A 664 -57.56 -16.09 -2.75
CA ASN A 664 -57.53 -14.66 -3.05
C ASN A 664 -56.19 -14.05 -2.63
N VAL A 665 -55.65 -13.14 -3.45
CA VAL A 665 -54.39 -12.46 -3.16
C VAL A 665 -54.62 -11.36 -2.12
N THR A 666 -54.06 -11.54 -0.92
CA THR A 666 -54.27 -10.66 0.24
C THR A 666 -53.12 -9.68 0.47
N GLY A 667 -51.95 -9.96 -0.11
CA GLY A 667 -50.76 -9.14 0.05
C GLY A 667 -49.62 -9.62 -0.82
N LEU A 668 -48.45 -9.02 -0.64
CA LEU A 668 -47.19 -9.52 -1.14
C LEU A 668 -46.07 -9.26 -0.13
N ILE A 669 -44.99 -10.02 -0.23
CA ILE A 669 -43.73 -9.74 0.47
C ILE A 669 -42.73 -9.26 -0.57
N PHE A 670 -42.14 -8.10 -0.34
CA PHE A 670 -41.05 -7.57 -1.17
C PHE A 670 -39.71 -7.92 -0.52
N HIS A 671 -38.88 -8.67 -1.26
CA HIS A 671 -37.58 -9.14 -0.82
C HIS A 671 -36.49 -8.29 -1.46
N GLN A 672 -35.71 -7.57 -0.66
CA GLN A 672 -34.60 -6.76 -1.18
C GLN A 672 -33.50 -6.61 -0.12
N TYR A 673 -32.23 -6.76 -0.53
CA TYR A 673 -31.06 -6.65 0.36
C TYR A 673 -31.11 -7.59 1.59
N GLY A 674 -31.70 -8.77 1.43
CA GLY A 674 -31.88 -9.74 2.52
C GLY A 674 -32.97 -9.37 3.54
N LEU A 675 -33.79 -8.35 3.25
CA LEU A 675 -34.94 -7.96 4.08
C LEU A 675 -36.24 -8.41 3.43
N ASP A 676 -37.15 -8.93 4.26
CA ASP A 676 -38.52 -9.25 3.90
C ASP A 676 -39.44 -8.12 4.35
N MET A 677 -40.13 -7.49 3.40
CA MET A 677 -41.05 -6.37 3.66
C MET A 677 -42.48 -6.77 3.27
N PRO A 678 -43.32 -7.18 4.24
CA PRO A 678 -44.73 -7.47 3.98
C PRO A 678 -45.49 -6.22 3.55
N ALA A 679 -46.31 -6.35 2.52
CA ALA A 679 -47.14 -5.28 1.95
C ALA A 679 -48.57 -5.79 1.75
N PRO A 680 -49.52 -5.47 2.66
CA PRO A 680 -50.91 -5.84 2.49
C PRO A 680 -51.52 -5.20 1.24
N LYS A 681 -52.41 -5.93 0.56
CA LYS A 681 -53.16 -5.41 -0.59
C LYS A 681 -54.21 -4.43 -0.10
N ILE A 682 -54.17 -3.21 -0.64
CA ILE A 682 -55.08 -2.11 -0.27
C ILE A 682 -56.10 -1.79 -1.36
N LYS A 683 -55.89 -2.28 -2.59
CA LYS A 683 -56.78 -2.04 -3.74
C LYS A 683 -56.68 -3.11 -4.81
#